data_AF-A0A943I8P6-F1
#
_entry.id   AF-A0A943I8P6-F1
#
_cell.length_a   1.000
_cell.length_b   1.000
_cell.length_c   1.000
_cell.angle_alpha   90.00
_cell.angle_beta   90.00
_cell.angle_gamma   90.00
#
_symmetry.space_group_name_H-M   'P 1'
#
loop_
_entity.id
_entity.type
_entity.pdbx_description
1 polymer ?
#
loop_
_entity_poly.entity_id
_entity_poly.type
_entity_poly.pdbx_seq_one_letter_code
_entity_poly.pdbx_strand_id
1 'polypeptide(L)'
;MNLKKIFNSVIVALVTITMSSNSILLAKANSAKVVSDWRFDSNYVQEGTSFEQNNLILKDASGNGNDLIVNTERVESGKLASDYMEFVDDSINGKSESLLMCPKGTSGNDKKIGAFFQTVENAPITHETFDEGYTFEFIIKLSDDISGWSSIFGKRGIAKQNGLTGGEPEVNGGLNVSSSGELQWNFYTNNPEVKNNPTTWSDAGGIQRNKFHHIVVKNDSNVTTMIVDGIVVLRCNTTQYQRGLADLGLGWVVGTAYWSDGETFDEKTCGDSIFKGQIQEIRLSSGLVTSDDYLVTEYIVDDAYNIAGNNDETNFLETRKNYNFAIIPDPQYTTQYKPAILDAQNEWIAENANDYNIAMTLGVGDITQDGTEAEFKRASESYSIFDEKNIPYLLTDGNHDSSIYLKYFGAQRYENNPAYQGAGPSGYSKYAITKGGSYNYLFLTIPYNSEQIEQDREWINNILTTYDNLPTVIITHFDDNNKNITNDFVKKYNQVFMFIEGHVTYRDAKIITNDYGHPVLNAIVNYQFEPYGGNGIIRLMQFDELNKEISFQSYSPWVQKKMDILDNKIENKGILNDDEKKLFPFDKLNITQDPSDNITFKFDFTERFKNLDKIESINRESLDEEISLSNSYNLSQYQDGNEKDNFINALSNAKNIQKDLDEQDSLLTQEIVDQACKKLKEARLSLISITNKIALKIAVDLANAITDKDLEKVIPAVVEEFKAARDEANVV
;
A
#
# COMPACT_ATOMS: atom_id res chain seq x y z
N MET A 1 25.31 -30.62 38.53
CA MET A 1 24.34 -30.63 37.41
C MET A 1 23.58 -29.30 37.49
N ASN A 2 23.65 -28.34 36.58
CA ASN A 2 24.33 -28.29 35.30
C ASN A 2 24.59 -26.80 35.01
N LEU A 3 25.86 -26.38 35.06
CA LEU A 3 26.36 -25.06 34.65
C LEU A 3 26.29 -24.86 33.10
N LYS A 4 25.37 -25.57 32.43
CA LYS A 4 25.21 -25.59 30.97
C LYS A 4 24.00 -24.80 30.47
N LYS A 5 23.24 -24.12 31.35
CA LYS A 5 22.04 -23.34 30.96
C LYS A 5 22.21 -21.82 30.92
N ILE A 6 23.39 -21.29 31.27
CA ILE A 6 23.67 -19.84 31.20
C ILE A 6 24.63 -19.49 30.05
N PHE A 7 25.28 -20.48 29.43
CA PHE A 7 26.26 -20.27 28.36
C PHE A 7 25.68 -20.22 26.93
N ASN A 8 24.39 -20.53 26.72
CA ASN A 8 23.75 -20.47 25.39
C ASN A 8 22.83 -19.25 25.18
N SER A 9 22.51 -18.47 26.21
CA SER A 9 21.69 -17.26 26.06
C SER A 9 22.51 -15.99 25.85
N VAL A 10 23.83 -16.04 26.09
CA VAL A 10 24.73 -14.89 25.91
C VAL A 10 25.41 -14.90 24.53
N ILE A 11 25.58 -16.07 23.89
CA ILE A 11 26.20 -16.17 22.56
C ILE A 11 25.20 -15.91 21.43
N VAL A 12 23.90 -16.17 21.63
CA VAL A 12 22.86 -15.80 20.65
C VAL A 12 22.55 -14.29 20.69
N ALA A 13 22.68 -13.65 21.87
CA ALA A 13 22.51 -12.21 22.02
C ALA A 13 23.75 -11.38 21.62
N LEU A 14 24.97 -11.96 21.63
CA LEU A 14 26.16 -11.27 21.12
C LEU A 14 26.35 -11.40 19.60
N VAL A 15 25.73 -12.38 18.93
CA VAL A 15 25.81 -12.55 17.47
C VAL A 15 24.68 -11.81 16.72
N THR A 16 23.62 -11.38 17.40
CA THR A 16 22.56 -10.50 16.83
C THR A 16 22.78 -9.00 17.08
N ILE A 17 23.82 -8.61 17.83
CA ILE A 17 24.14 -7.19 18.12
C ILE A 17 25.39 -6.69 17.37
N THR A 18 26.08 -7.55 16.61
CA THR A 18 27.25 -7.17 15.78
C THR A 18 27.02 -7.22 14.26
N MET A 19 25.77 -7.36 13.80
CA MET A 19 25.43 -7.25 12.36
C MET A 19 24.31 -6.24 12.04
N SER A 20 23.79 -5.52 13.02
CA SER A 20 22.77 -4.46 12.82
C SER A 20 23.26 -3.06 13.17
N SER A 21 24.57 -2.90 13.42
CA SER A 21 25.17 -1.64 13.88
C SER A 21 26.39 -1.19 13.06
N ASN A 22 26.67 -1.86 11.93
CA ASN A 22 27.77 -1.53 11.02
C ASN A 22 27.34 -0.99 9.64
N SER A 23 26.08 -0.58 9.47
CA SER A 23 25.60 0.09 8.24
C SER A 23 24.98 1.47 8.49
N ILE A 24 25.00 2.00 9.72
CA ILE A 24 24.49 3.34 10.06
C ILE A 24 25.62 4.26 10.59
N LEU A 25 26.87 3.94 10.26
CA LEU A 25 28.00 4.81 10.60
C LEU A 25 28.82 5.10 9.34
N LEU A 26 28.57 6.30 8.80
CA LEU A 26 29.35 7.10 7.85
C LEU A 26 28.71 7.39 6.47
N ALA A 27 27.43 7.76 6.44
CA ALA A 27 27.08 8.95 5.65
C ALA A 27 27.31 10.18 6.55
N LYS A 28 28.58 10.46 6.87
CA LYS A 28 28.95 11.83 7.26
C LYS A 28 28.50 12.71 6.11
N ALA A 29 27.94 13.88 6.42
CA ALA A 29 27.71 14.96 5.48
C ALA A 29 29.01 15.27 4.68
N ASN A 30 29.27 14.50 3.63
CA ASN A 30 30.06 14.95 2.51
C ASN A 30 29.09 15.86 1.76
N SER A 31 29.32 17.16 1.87
CA SER A 31 28.67 18.12 0.96
C SER A 31 28.88 17.59 -0.45
N ALA A 32 27.78 17.33 -1.16
CA ALA A 32 27.85 16.92 -2.55
C ALA A 32 28.77 17.90 -3.31
N LYS A 33 29.64 17.35 -4.15
CA LYS A 33 30.61 18.16 -4.90
C LYS A 33 30.20 18.18 -6.35
N VAL A 34 29.98 19.39 -6.89
CA VAL A 34 29.75 19.57 -8.32
C VAL A 34 31.01 19.13 -9.08
N VAL A 35 30.85 18.09 -9.90
CA VAL A 35 31.87 17.53 -10.79
C VAL A 35 31.86 18.28 -12.13
N SER A 36 30.67 18.55 -12.68
CA SER A 36 30.50 19.38 -13.87
C SER A 36 29.17 20.13 -13.82
N ASP A 37 29.13 21.29 -14.48
CA ASP A 37 27.94 22.14 -14.63
C ASP A 37 27.92 22.66 -16.07
N TRP A 38 27.09 22.07 -16.93
CA TRP A 38 26.94 22.46 -18.32
C TRP A 38 25.68 23.29 -18.49
N ARG A 39 25.86 24.59 -18.71
CA ARG A 39 24.79 25.55 -18.98
C ARG A 39 24.75 25.84 -20.46
N PHE A 40 23.65 25.47 -21.10
CA PHE A 40 23.46 25.56 -22.55
C PHE A 40 23.03 26.97 -22.93
N ASP A 41 23.95 27.90 -22.73
CA ASP A 41 23.77 29.34 -22.94
C ASP A 41 25.03 29.89 -23.62
N SER A 42 24.83 30.79 -24.57
CA SER A 42 25.87 31.36 -25.43
C SER A 42 26.97 32.08 -24.64
N ASN A 43 26.68 32.54 -23.41
CA ASN A 43 27.68 33.13 -22.51
C ASN A 43 28.76 32.13 -22.06
N TYR A 44 28.51 30.83 -22.16
CA TYR A 44 29.45 29.77 -21.80
C TYR A 44 30.25 29.25 -23.00
N VAL A 45 30.01 29.77 -24.21
CA VAL A 45 30.75 29.37 -25.41
C VAL A 45 32.19 29.88 -25.36
N GLN A 46 33.13 29.05 -25.78
CA GLN A 46 34.52 29.45 -25.95
C GLN A 46 34.67 30.43 -27.10
N GLU A 47 35.31 31.57 -26.82
CA GLU A 47 35.61 32.58 -27.82
C GLU A 47 36.34 31.97 -29.03
N GLY A 48 35.88 32.33 -30.23
CA GLY A 48 36.44 31.82 -31.48
C GLY A 48 35.92 30.45 -31.92
N THR A 49 34.93 29.89 -31.23
CA THR A 49 34.23 28.65 -31.62
C THR A 49 32.76 28.94 -31.91
N SER A 50 32.12 28.16 -32.79
CA SER A 50 30.72 28.36 -33.18
C SER A 50 30.11 27.12 -33.84
N PHE A 51 28.77 27.06 -33.92
CA PHE A 51 28.07 26.00 -34.65
C PHE A 51 28.32 26.09 -36.16
N GLU A 52 28.46 27.30 -36.70
CA GLU A 52 28.72 27.59 -38.12
C GLU A 52 30.13 27.14 -38.55
N GLN A 53 31.03 26.91 -37.60
CA GLN A 53 32.38 26.42 -37.81
C GLN A 53 32.55 24.94 -37.45
N ASN A 54 31.50 24.25 -37.02
CA ASN A 54 31.53 22.85 -36.56
C ASN A 54 32.58 22.58 -35.47
N ASN A 55 32.88 23.59 -34.64
CA ASN A 55 33.96 23.51 -33.65
C ASN A 55 33.57 24.07 -32.27
N LEU A 56 32.29 24.35 -32.04
CA LEU A 56 31.80 24.95 -30.80
C LEU A 56 32.30 24.18 -29.57
N ILE A 57 32.86 24.92 -28.61
CA ILE A 57 33.20 24.41 -27.28
C ILE A 57 32.33 25.14 -26.27
N LEU A 58 31.58 24.40 -25.46
CA LEU A 58 30.80 24.89 -24.33
C LEU A 58 31.59 24.63 -23.05
N LYS A 59 31.91 25.69 -22.30
CA LYS A 59 32.75 25.59 -21.09
C LYS A 59 31.95 24.99 -19.93
N ASP A 60 32.62 24.16 -19.14
CA ASP A 60 32.14 23.67 -17.85
C ASP A 60 32.11 24.81 -16.82
N ALA A 61 30.91 25.22 -16.42
CA ALA A 61 30.67 26.32 -15.49
C ALA A 61 31.22 26.03 -14.08
N SER A 62 31.46 24.75 -13.73
CA SER A 62 32.09 24.39 -12.46
C SER A 62 33.58 24.73 -12.41
N GLY A 63 34.21 24.93 -13.57
CA GLY A 63 35.65 25.20 -13.70
C GLY A 63 36.54 23.97 -13.53
N ASN A 64 35.97 22.75 -13.55
CA ASN A 64 36.73 21.50 -13.39
C ASN A 64 37.32 20.97 -14.72
N GLY A 65 37.09 21.66 -15.84
CA GLY A 65 37.67 21.31 -17.14
C GLY A 65 36.94 20.20 -17.89
N ASN A 66 35.66 19.97 -17.58
CA ASN A 66 34.82 19.00 -18.29
C ASN A 66 34.08 19.62 -19.47
N ASP A 67 34.76 20.47 -20.25
CA ASP A 67 34.14 21.18 -21.37
C ASP A 67 33.53 20.21 -22.39
N LEU A 68 32.48 20.66 -23.08
CA LEU A 68 31.85 19.93 -24.17
C LEU A 68 32.29 20.50 -25.53
N ILE A 69 32.55 19.62 -26.49
CA ILE A 69 32.80 19.98 -27.90
C ILE A 69 31.70 19.40 -28.78
N VAL A 70 31.25 20.18 -29.76
CA VAL A 70 30.28 19.71 -30.75
C VAL A 70 30.88 18.58 -31.59
N ASN A 71 30.16 17.48 -31.71
CA ASN A 71 30.48 16.37 -32.60
C ASN A 71 29.59 16.46 -33.85
N THR A 72 30.23 16.49 -35.01
CA THR A 72 29.58 16.61 -36.32
C THR A 72 29.80 15.38 -37.20
N GLU A 73 30.16 14.23 -36.63
CA GLU A 73 30.41 13.00 -37.40
C GLU A 73 29.15 12.46 -38.11
N ARG A 74 27.98 12.78 -37.56
CA ARG A 74 26.66 12.41 -38.12
C ARG A 74 25.89 13.59 -38.73
N VAL A 75 26.59 14.70 -38.99
CA VAL A 75 26.08 15.82 -39.79
C VAL A 75 26.20 15.46 -41.28
N GLU A 76 25.18 15.80 -42.07
CA GLU A 76 25.18 15.49 -43.50
C GLU A 76 26.28 16.26 -44.25
N SER A 77 26.78 15.67 -45.34
CA SER A 77 27.76 16.34 -46.19
C SER A 77 27.22 17.67 -46.72
N GLY A 78 27.98 18.76 -46.52
CA GLY A 78 27.59 20.11 -46.90
C GLY A 78 26.66 20.83 -45.91
N LYS A 79 26.35 20.20 -44.78
CA LYS A 79 25.62 20.79 -43.65
C LYS A 79 26.57 21.13 -42.49
N LEU A 80 26.10 21.99 -41.59
CA LEU A 80 26.80 22.43 -40.40
C LEU A 80 26.02 22.04 -39.15
N ALA A 81 26.64 22.12 -37.98
CA ALA A 81 25.96 21.91 -36.70
C ALA A 81 24.78 22.89 -36.54
N SER A 82 24.93 24.12 -37.04
CA SER A 82 23.87 25.15 -37.02
C SER A 82 22.63 24.79 -37.83
N ASP A 83 22.66 23.76 -38.70
CA ASP A 83 21.46 23.24 -39.36
C ASP A 83 20.60 22.36 -38.43
N TYR A 84 21.14 21.92 -37.29
CA TYR A 84 20.50 20.95 -36.37
C TYR A 84 20.40 21.43 -34.92
N MET A 85 21.09 22.51 -34.54
CA MET A 85 21.03 23.04 -33.19
C MET A 85 21.32 24.54 -33.14
N GLU A 86 20.68 25.22 -32.20
CA GLU A 86 20.86 26.65 -31.93
C GLU A 86 20.58 26.97 -30.45
N PHE A 87 21.16 28.07 -29.95
CA PHE A 87 20.73 28.63 -28.67
C PHE A 87 19.48 29.48 -28.88
N VAL A 88 18.52 29.35 -27.96
CA VAL A 88 17.24 30.07 -28.00
C VAL A 88 16.97 30.74 -26.66
N ASP A 89 16.33 31.92 -26.69
CA ASP A 89 15.85 32.66 -25.52
C ASP A 89 14.58 31.99 -24.90
N ASP A 90 14.69 30.72 -24.51
CA ASP A 90 13.62 29.94 -23.88
C ASP A 90 14.23 29.12 -22.72
N SER A 91 13.67 29.26 -21.51
CA SER A 91 14.17 28.61 -20.30
C SER A 91 13.07 28.48 -19.25
N ILE A 92 13.27 27.58 -18.28
CA ILE A 92 12.30 27.31 -17.20
C ILE A 92 11.93 28.57 -16.39
N ASN A 93 12.85 29.54 -16.31
CA ASN A 93 12.68 30.79 -15.55
C ASN A 93 12.52 32.04 -16.44
N GLY A 94 12.62 31.89 -17.77
CA GLY A 94 12.57 32.99 -18.74
C GLY A 94 13.71 34.00 -18.64
N LYS A 95 14.87 33.62 -18.08
CA LYS A 95 16.02 34.51 -17.81
C LYS A 95 17.35 34.03 -18.39
N SER A 96 17.40 32.82 -18.95
CA SER A 96 18.57 32.26 -19.62
C SER A 96 18.21 31.72 -21.00
N GLU A 97 19.22 31.36 -21.78
CA GLU A 97 19.03 30.58 -22.99
C GLU A 97 18.89 29.07 -22.69
N SER A 98 18.54 28.30 -23.72
CA SER A 98 18.69 26.85 -23.78
C SER A 98 19.17 26.42 -25.18
N LEU A 99 19.67 25.19 -25.30
CA LEU A 99 20.01 24.59 -26.59
C LEU A 99 18.80 23.88 -27.18
N LEU A 100 18.28 24.38 -28.30
CA LEU A 100 17.32 23.67 -29.14
C LEU A 100 18.05 22.65 -30.02
N MET A 101 17.64 21.39 -29.98
CA MET A 101 18.13 20.31 -30.84
C MET A 101 17.04 19.81 -31.78
N CYS A 102 17.36 19.77 -33.07
CA CYS A 102 16.47 19.41 -34.17
C CYS A 102 17.18 18.43 -35.11
N PRO A 103 17.07 17.11 -34.88
CA PRO A 103 17.59 16.13 -35.83
C PRO A 103 16.88 16.24 -37.19
N LYS A 104 17.48 15.64 -38.23
CA LYS A 104 16.91 15.65 -39.59
C LYS A 104 15.47 15.14 -39.62
N GLY A 105 15.15 14.15 -38.81
CA GLY A 105 13.81 13.63 -38.60
C GLY A 105 13.72 12.93 -37.25
N THR A 106 12.54 12.41 -36.91
CA THR A 106 12.27 11.73 -35.62
C THR A 106 12.02 10.23 -35.77
N SER A 107 12.13 9.71 -36.99
CA SER A 107 11.91 8.30 -37.32
C SER A 107 12.90 7.76 -38.35
N GLY A 108 12.93 6.44 -38.51
CA GLY A 108 13.79 5.77 -39.48
C GLY A 108 15.27 6.06 -39.26
N ASN A 109 16.02 6.24 -40.36
CA ASN A 109 17.43 6.64 -40.30
C ASN A 109 17.63 8.14 -40.11
N ASP A 110 16.62 8.97 -40.41
CA ASP A 110 16.74 10.42 -40.29
C ASP A 110 16.87 10.86 -38.82
N LYS A 111 16.33 10.08 -37.88
CA LYS A 111 16.53 10.32 -36.43
C LYS A 111 17.97 10.18 -35.96
N LYS A 112 18.82 9.51 -36.74
CA LYS A 112 20.25 9.30 -36.40
C LYS A 112 21.16 10.42 -36.91
N ILE A 113 20.60 11.37 -37.65
CA ILE A 113 21.33 12.41 -38.38
C ILE A 113 21.15 13.75 -37.67
N GLY A 114 22.28 14.37 -37.32
CA GLY A 114 22.34 15.66 -36.63
C GLY A 114 23.69 15.89 -35.96
N ALA A 115 23.80 17.00 -35.25
CA ALA A 115 24.91 17.29 -34.35
C ALA A 115 24.54 16.97 -32.89
N PHE A 116 25.53 16.74 -32.06
CA PHE A 116 25.42 16.48 -30.62
C PHE A 116 26.70 16.93 -29.91
N PHE A 117 26.78 16.81 -28.59
CA PHE A 117 27.99 17.15 -27.84
C PHE A 117 28.67 15.91 -27.27
N GLN A 118 29.99 16.01 -27.10
CA GLN A 118 30.79 15.07 -26.33
C GLN A 118 31.77 15.82 -25.44
N THR A 119 32.24 15.19 -24.36
CA THR A 119 33.32 15.75 -23.55
C THR A 119 34.60 15.91 -24.36
N VAL A 120 35.38 16.97 -24.10
CA VAL A 120 36.72 17.16 -24.67
C VAL A 120 37.66 16.00 -24.32
N GLU A 121 38.73 15.85 -25.09
CA GLU A 121 39.76 14.84 -24.81
C GLU A 121 40.37 15.05 -23.41
N ASN A 122 40.53 13.96 -22.66
CA ASN A 122 41.02 13.96 -21.28
C ASN A 122 40.16 14.74 -20.26
N ALA A 123 38.87 14.96 -20.54
CA ALA A 123 37.95 15.52 -19.55
C ALA A 123 38.00 14.71 -18.24
N PRO A 124 38.25 15.34 -17.07
CA PRO A 124 38.41 14.62 -15.80
C PRO A 124 37.26 13.68 -15.43
N ILE A 125 36.02 14.04 -15.78
CA ILE A 125 34.80 13.24 -15.52
C ILE A 125 34.77 11.90 -16.27
N THR A 126 35.66 11.68 -17.24
CA THR A 126 35.74 10.42 -18.02
C THR A 126 35.86 9.21 -17.09
N HIS A 127 36.74 9.33 -16.09
CA HIS A 127 37.08 8.27 -15.13
C HIS A 127 36.40 8.45 -13.77
N GLU A 128 35.44 9.37 -13.64
CA GLU A 128 34.67 9.51 -12.40
C GLU A 128 33.68 8.35 -12.28
N THR A 129 33.77 7.62 -11.16
CA THR A 129 33.02 6.39 -10.91
C THR A 129 31.84 6.61 -9.97
N PHE A 130 31.80 7.73 -9.23
CA PHE A 130 30.71 8.04 -8.31
C PHE A 130 30.40 6.93 -7.28
N ASP A 131 31.42 6.20 -6.81
CA ASP A 131 31.23 5.04 -5.92
C ASP A 131 30.62 5.38 -4.55
N GLU A 132 30.71 6.64 -4.12
CA GLU A 132 30.12 7.19 -2.88
C GLU A 132 28.73 7.83 -3.12
N GLY A 133 28.13 7.58 -4.29
CA GLY A 133 26.83 8.08 -4.70
C GLY A 133 26.92 9.30 -5.60
N TYR A 134 25.78 9.67 -6.18
CA TYR A 134 25.69 10.80 -7.11
C TYR A 134 24.32 11.47 -7.10
N THR A 135 24.30 12.72 -7.59
CA THR A 135 23.09 13.45 -7.97
C THR A 135 23.30 14.12 -9.31
N PHE A 136 22.49 13.73 -10.30
CA PHE A 136 22.52 14.30 -11.64
C PHE A 136 21.22 15.07 -11.86
N GLU A 137 21.34 16.32 -12.26
CA GLU A 137 20.21 17.23 -12.47
C GLU A 137 20.15 17.65 -13.93
N PHE A 138 18.95 17.69 -14.48
CA PHE A 138 18.67 18.04 -15.87
C PHE A 138 17.51 19.02 -15.92
N ILE A 139 17.66 20.10 -16.67
CA ILE A 139 16.55 20.99 -17.04
C ILE A 139 16.32 20.84 -18.54
N ILE A 140 15.20 20.22 -18.91
CA ILE A 140 14.90 19.85 -20.30
C ILE A 140 13.48 20.24 -20.69
N LYS A 141 13.22 20.35 -21.98
CA LYS A 141 11.88 20.47 -22.55
C LYS A 141 11.74 19.51 -23.71
N LEU A 142 10.83 18.54 -23.60
CA LEU A 142 10.57 17.57 -24.67
C LEU A 142 9.64 18.18 -25.72
N SER A 143 9.98 17.99 -26.99
CA SER A 143 9.11 18.38 -28.11
C SER A 143 7.90 17.45 -28.26
N ASP A 144 6.83 17.94 -28.88
CA ASP A 144 5.66 17.11 -29.24
C ASP A 144 6.03 15.92 -30.13
N ASP A 145 6.87 16.15 -31.13
CA ASP A 145 7.35 15.10 -32.02
C ASP A 145 8.68 14.53 -31.51
N ILE A 146 8.55 13.50 -30.66
CA ILE A 146 9.69 12.89 -29.98
C ILE A 146 10.56 12.11 -30.97
N SER A 147 11.86 12.29 -30.87
CA SER A 147 12.84 11.35 -31.42
C SER A 147 12.96 10.17 -30.45
N GLY A 148 12.10 9.15 -30.65
CA GLY A 148 11.97 8.02 -29.73
C GLY A 148 13.24 7.17 -29.62
N TRP A 149 13.55 6.76 -28.39
CA TRP A 149 14.79 6.08 -28.00
C TRP A 149 16.06 6.92 -28.23
N SER A 150 15.93 8.24 -28.10
CA SER A 150 17.08 9.15 -28.01
C SER A 150 17.58 9.28 -26.58
N SER A 151 18.79 9.81 -26.42
CA SER A 151 19.38 10.09 -25.11
C SER A 151 19.63 11.58 -24.97
N ILE A 152 19.15 12.16 -23.86
CA ILE A 152 19.47 13.54 -23.47
C ILE A 152 20.94 13.59 -23.05
N PHE A 153 21.40 12.58 -22.32
CA PHE A 153 22.71 12.51 -21.72
C PHE A 153 23.10 11.07 -21.50
N GLY A 154 24.36 10.71 -21.77
CA GLY A 154 24.83 9.35 -21.53
C GLY A 154 26.34 9.18 -21.61
N LYS A 155 26.81 7.98 -21.30
CA LYS A 155 28.20 7.57 -21.57
C LYS A 155 28.39 7.29 -23.05
N ARG A 156 29.60 7.53 -23.55
CA ARG A 156 30.06 6.94 -24.81
C ARG A 156 30.34 5.46 -24.60
N GLY A 157 29.97 4.62 -25.56
CA GLY A 157 30.05 3.17 -25.42
C GLY A 157 28.68 2.49 -25.31
N ILE A 158 28.73 1.16 -25.18
CA ILE A 158 27.54 0.30 -24.99
C ILE A 158 27.72 -0.56 -23.74
N ALA A 159 26.62 -0.94 -23.11
CA ALA A 159 26.58 -1.71 -21.86
C ALA A 159 27.30 -3.07 -21.97
N LYS A 160 27.34 -3.72 -23.15
CA LYS A 160 28.14 -4.94 -23.42
C LYS A 160 29.61 -4.79 -23.04
N GLN A 161 30.20 -3.61 -23.20
CA GLN A 161 31.60 -3.37 -22.86
C GLN A 161 31.86 -3.45 -21.34
N ASN A 162 30.80 -3.33 -20.52
CA ASN A 162 30.84 -3.56 -19.08
C ASN A 162 30.46 -5.01 -18.68
N GLY A 163 30.29 -5.92 -19.64
CA GLY A 163 29.97 -7.32 -19.40
C GLY A 163 28.54 -7.56 -18.88
N LEU A 164 27.61 -6.66 -19.21
CA LEU A 164 26.17 -6.90 -19.02
C LEU A 164 25.65 -7.90 -20.04
N THR A 165 24.74 -8.77 -19.60
CA THR A 165 24.15 -9.85 -20.43
C THR A 165 22.64 -9.75 -20.56
N GLY A 166 22.01 -8.82 -19.85
CA GLY A 166 20.57 -8.55 -19.89
C GLY A 166 20.28 -7.09 -19.50
N GLY A 167 19.04 -6.65 -19.73
CA GLY A 167 18.61 -5.29 -19.37
C GLY A 167 19.10 -4.28 -20.39
N GLU A 168 18.89 -4.59 -21.68
CA GLU A 168 19.35 -3.76 -22.80
C GLU A 168 20.88 -3.61 -22.85
N PRO A 169 21.65 -4.70 -22.93
CA PRO A 169 23.11 -4.61 -23.02
C PRO A 169 23.58 -3.91 -24.31
N GLU A 170 22.72 -3.77 -25.33
CA GLU A 170 23.01 -3.11 -26.61
C GLU A 170 23.14 -1.59 -26.52
N VAL A 171 22.57 -0.93 -25.51
CA VAL A 171 22.49 0.54 -25.46
C VAL A 171 23.60 1.18 -24.64
N ASN A 172 23.79 2.49 -24.80
CA ASN A 172 24.55 3.27 -23.83
C ASN A 172 23.78 3.44 -22.50
N GLY A 173 24.52 3.65 -21.42
CA GLY A 173 23.94 4.11 -20.16
C GLY A 173 23.64 5.60 -20.25
N GLY A 174 22.43 6.02 -19.93
CA GLY A 174 21.97 7.39 -20.11
C GLY A 174 20.64 7.72 -19.44
N LEU A 175 20.25 8.99 -19.57
CA LEU A 175 18.89 9.47 -19.43
C LEU A 175 18.25 9.49 -20.82
N ASN A 176 17.48 8.44 -21.13
CA ASN A 176 16.88 8.20 -22.43
C ASN A 176 15.41 8.60 -22.45
N VAL A 177 14.87 8.81 -23.65
CA VAL A 177 13.48 9.19 -23.89
C VAL A 177 12.82 8.14 -24.77
N SER A 178 11.78 7.47 -24.27
CA SER A 178 11.05 6.46 -25.04
C SER A 178 10.19 7.10 -26.14
N SER A 179 9.58 6.28 -27.00
CA SER A 179 8.62 6.77 -28.01
C SER A 179 7.33 7.35 -27.41
N SER A 180 6.93 6.90 -26.22
CA SER A 180 5.87 7.49 -25.37
C SER A 180 6.38 8.69 -24.56
N GLY A 181 7.68 8.98 -24.68
CA GLY A 181 8.48 9.97 -23.95
C GLY A 181 8.35 9.90 -22.43
N GLU A 182 8.39 8.66 -21.95
CA GLU A 182 8.85 8.34 -20.61
C GLU A 182 10.38 8.49 -20.56
N LEU A 183 10.88 8.90 -19.40
CA LEU A 183 12.30 8.95 -19.14
C LEU A 183 12.79 7.61 -18.63
N GLN A 184 13.97 7.21 -19.08
CA GLN A 184 14.62 5.97 -18.69
C GLN A 184 16.03 6.28 -18.21
N TRP A 185 16.34 5.92 -16.97
CA TRP A 185 17.70 5.92 -16.44
C TRP A 185 18.21 4.49 -16.35
N ASN A 186 19.18 4.15 -17.20
CA ASN A 186 19.69 2.78 -17.38
C ASN A 186 21.21 2.70 -17.24
N PHE A 187 21.79 3.49 -16.33
CA PHE A 187 23.24 3.42 -16.13
C PHE A 187 23.68 2.12 -15.48
N TYR A 188 24.72 1.52 -16.03
CA TYR A 188 25.33 0.31 -15.51
C TYR A 188 26.28 0.61 -14.34
N THR A 189 26.15 -0.18 -13.27
CA THR A 189 26.88 -0.02 -12.01
C THR A 189 28.30 -0.61 -12.05
N ASN A 190 29.19 -0.17 -11.15
CA ASN A 190 30.49 -0.80 -10.88
C ASN A 190 30.38 -2.13 -10.11
N ASN A 191 29.18 -2.56 -9.73
CA ASN A 191 28.99 -3.86 -9.11
C ASN A 191 28.99 -4.98 -10.18
N PRO A 192 30.03 -5.83 -10.24
CA PRO A 192 30.14 -6.85 -11.29
C PRO A 192 29.12 -7.99 -11.15
N GLU A 193 28.45 -8.10 -9.99
CA GLU A 193 27.39 -9.09 -9.75
C GLU A 193 26.08 -8.73 -10.45
N VAL A 194 25.88 -7.46 -10.78
CA VAL A 194 24.69 -6.99 -11.52
C VAL A 194 24.92 -7.25 -13.01
N LYS A 195 24.31 -8.33 -13.52
CA LYS A 195 24.40 -8.74 -14.95
C LYS A 195 23.22 -8.34 -15.80
N ASN A 196 22.11 -7.99 -15.15
CA ASN A 196 20.91 -7.45 -15.77
C ASN A 196 20.82 -5.98 -15.37
N ASN A 197 20.83 -5.06 -16.33
CA ASN A 197 20.84 -3.63 -16.04
C ASN A 197 19.54 -3.23 -15.33
N PRO A 198 19.62 -2.68 -14.11
CA PRO A 198 18.45 -2.17 -13.43
C PRO A 198 18.09 -0.78 -13.98
N THR A 199 16.83 -0.60 -14.33
CA THR A 199 16.38 0.60 -15.03
C THR A 199 15.31 1.33 -14.23
N THR A 200 15.55 2.60 -13.92
CA THR A 200 14.54 3.50 -13.35
C THR A 200 13.77 4.19 -14.47
N TRP A 201 12.44 4.19 -14.37
CA TRP A 201 11.56 4.87 -15.30
C TRP A 201 10.86 6.04 -14.63
N SER A 202 10.51 7.06 -15.41
CA SER A 202 9.44 7.98 -14.99
C SER A 202 8.11 7.23 -14.88
N ASP A 203 7.12 7.85 -14.23
CA ASP A 203 5.77 7.29 -14.15
C ASP A 203 5.16 7.04 -15.54
N ALA A 204 4.24 6.07 -15.60
CA ALA A 204 3.58 5.68 -16.84
C ALA A 204 2.79 6.87 -17.42
N GLY A 205 2.92 7.10 -18.74
CA GLY A 205 2.35 8.28 -19.42
C GLY A 205 3.39 9.35 -19.78
N GLY A 206 4.61 9.25 -19.24
CA GLY A 206 5.73 10.15 -19.54
C GLY A 206 5.63 11.51 -18.85
N ILE A 207 6.43 12.47 -19.31
CA ILE A 207 6.38 13.87 -18.83
C ILE A 207 5.70 14.78 -19.87
N GLN A 208 5.13 15.89 -19.42
CA GLN A 208 4.44 16.86 -20.26
C GLN A 208 5.31 17.38 -21.43
N ARG A 209 4.70 17.45 -22.61
CA ARG A 209 5.34 18.01 -23.82
C ARG A 209 5.34 19.52 -23.80
N ASN A 210 6.33 20.11 -24.47
CA ASN A 210 6.52 21.56 -24.60
C ASN A 210 6.53 22.31 -23.26
N LYS A 211 6.90 21.63 -22.19
CA LYS A 211 7.11 22.20 -20.85
C LYS A 211 8.52 21.87 -20.39
N PHE A 212 9.14 22.83 -19.69
CA PHE A 212 10.39 22.56 -19.00
C PHE A 212 10.14 21.73 -17.74
N HIS A 213 10.92 20.67 -17.59
CA HIS A 213 10.95 19.82 -16.42
C HIS A 213 12.33 19.84 -15.78
N HIS A 214 12.34 19.80 -14.45
CA HIS A 214 13.54 19.57 -13.67
C HIS A 214 13.59 18.10 -13.25
N ILE A 215 14.58 17.37 -13.75
CA ILE A 215 14.80 15.95 -13.46
C ILE A 215 16.00 15.81 -12.56
N VAL A 216 15.85 15.13 -11.43
CA VAL A 216 16.94 14.77 -10.54
C VAL A 216 17.04 13.26 -10.49
N VAL A 217 18.24 12.71 -10.70
CA VAL A 217 18.52 11.30 -10.48
C VAL A 217 19.58 11.18 -9.40
N LYS A 218 19.23 10.47 -8.33
CA LYS A 218 20.08 10.21 -7.17
C LYS A 218 20.39 8.74 -7.06
N ASN A 219 21.60 8.42 -6.64
CA ASN A 219 21.97 7.07 -6.23
C ASN A 219 22.81 7.15 -4.95
N ASP A 220 22.39 6.41 -3.93
CA ASP A 220 23.00 6.37 -2.61
C ASP A 220 24.04 5.23 -2.47
N SER A 221 24.62 4.81 -3.60
CA SER A 221 25.45 3.61 -3.78
C SER A 221 24.73 2.29 -3.53
N ASN A 222 23.41 2.31 -3.38
CA ASN A 222 22.59 1.12 -3.20
C ASN A 222 21.46 1.06 -4.23
N VAL A 223 20.60 2.08 -4.30
CA VAL A 223 19.45 2.15 -5.22
C VAL A 223 19.37 3.53 -5.88
N THR A 224 18.65 3.59 -7.01
CA THR A 224 18.50 4.83 -7.79
C THR A 224 17.09 5.40 -7.63
N THR A 225 17.01 6.68 -7.26
CA THR A 225 15.76 7.45 -7.17
C THR A 225 15.73 8.51 -8.27
N MET A 226 14.63 8.59 -9.01
CA MET A 226 14.35 9.67 -9.96
C MET A 226 13.28 10.59 -9.39
N ILE A 227 13.44 11.89 -9.63
CA ILE A 227 12.55 12.95 -9.19
C ILE A 227 12.27 13.82 -10.40
N VAL A 228 10.99 14.12 -10.65
CA VAL A 228 10.53 14.98 -11.75
C VAL A 228 9.73 16.11 -11.14
N ASP A 229 10.14 17.36 -11.39
CA ASP A 229 9.51 18.56 -10.84
C ASP A 229 9.32 18.50 -9.31
N GLY A 230 10.33 17.96 -8.63
CA GLY A 230 10.32 17.80 -7.18
C GLY A 230 9.47 16.66 -6.66
N ILE A 231 8.89 15.83 -7.53
CA ILE A 231 8.09 14.63 -7.20
C ILE A 231 8.94 13.39 -7.40
N VAL A 232 9.10 12.57 -6.37
CA VAL A 232 9.75 11.25 -6.50
C VAL A 232 8.85 10.37 -7.37
N VAL A 233 9.40 9.79 -8.44
CA VAL A 233 8.62 8.89 -9.32
C VAL A 233 8.49 7.51 -8.69
N LEU A 234 7.38 6.82 -8.94
CA LEU A 234 7.16 5.49 -8.35
C LEU A 234 8.08 4.46 -8.99
N ARG A 235 8.25 4.47 -10.31
CA ARG A 235 8.96 3.43 -11.08
C ARG A 235 10.50 3.49 -10.96
N CYS A 236 10.98 3.87 -9.78
CA CYS A 236 12.37 3.76 -9.38
C CYS A 236 12.73 2.30 -9.16
N ASN A 237 13.78 1.83 -9.83
CA ASN A 237 14.21 0.46 -9.69
C ASN A 237 14.61 0.16 -8.24
N THR A 238 14.30 -1.06 -7.76
CA THR A 238 14.58 -1.48 -6.39
C THR A 238 15.76 -2.45 -6.29
N THR A 239 16.55 -2.60 -7.36
CA THR A 239 17.71 -3.50 -7.35
C THR A 239 18.80 -2.91 -6.46
N GLN A 240 19.12 -3.60 -5.37
CA GLN A 240 20.10 -3.15 -4.39
C GLN A 240 21.55 -3.28 -4.89
N TYR A 241 22.48 -2.67 -4.15
CA TYR A 241 23.92 -2.73 -4.35
C TYR A 241 24.42 -2.13 -5.68
N GLN A 242 23.77 -1.07 -6.16
CA GLN A 242 24.20 -0.30 -7.34
C GLN A 242 25.29 0.72 -6.99
N ARG A 243 26.50 0.24 -6.69
CA ARG A 243 27.63 1.11 -6.40
C ARG A 243 28.10 1.84 -7.67
N GLY A 244 28.02 3.16 -7.70
CA GLY A 244 28.62 4.01 -8.73
C GLY A 244 28.21 3.68 -10.17
N LEU A 245 28.97 4.21 -11.12
CA LEU A 245 28.80 4.08 -12.57
C LEU A 245 30.06 3.48 -13.19
N ALA A 246 29.91 2.55 -14.13
CA ALA A 246 31.09 1.92 -14.73
C ALA A 246 31.89 2.84 -15.65
N ASP A 247 33.21 2.68 -15.58
CA ASP A 247 34.17 3.41 -16.38
C ASP A 247 34.56 2.61 -17.63
N LEU A 248 34.13 3.10 -18.79
CA LEU A 248 34.56 2.58 -20.10
C LEU A 248 35.78 3.33 -20.68
N GLY A 249 36.18 4.44 -20.07
CA GLY A 249 37.26 5.30 -20.57
C GLY A 249 36.93 6.07 -21.86
N LEU A 250 35.67 6.12 -22.29
CA LEU A 250 35.24 6.70 -23.58
C LEU A 250 34.69 8.13 -23.48
N GLY A 251 34.46 8.63 -22.26
CA GLY A 251 33.86 9.95 -22.00
C GLY A 251 32.33 9.94 -22.05
N TRP A 252 31.74 11.12 -22.22
CA TRP A 252 30.30 11.34 -22.13
C TRP A 252 29.76 12.07 -23.36
N VAL A 253 28.46 11.95 -23.59
CA VAL A 253 27.71 12.63 -24.65
C VAL A 253 26.46 13.33 -24.12
N VAL A 254 26.06 14.39 -24.82
CA VAL A 254 24.78 15.07 -24.63
C VAL A 254 24.06 15.13 -25.98
N GLY A 255 22.81 14.68 -25.98
CA GLY A 255 21.90 14.77 -27.11
C GLY A 255 21.97 13.62 -28.12
N THR A 256 22.50 12.45 -27.75
CA THR A 256 22.43 11.26 -28.59
C THR A 256 22.51 9.92 -27.85
N ALA A 257 21.79 8.92 -28.35
CA ALA A 257 21.89 7.53 -27.94
C ALA A 257 22.87 6.73 -28.82
N TYR A 258 23.34 5.61 -28.26
CA TYR A 258 24.05 4.56 -28.99
C TYR A 258 23.35 3.21 -28.82
N TRP A 259 23.43 2.39 -29.86
CA TRP A 259 22.91 1.02 -29.86
C TRP A 259 23.77 0.11 -30.75
N SER A 260 24.04 -1.11 -30.29
CA SER A 260 24.77 -2.11 -31.09
C SER A 260 24.50 -3.56 -30.66
N ASP A 261 24.24 -4.42 -31.64
CA ASP A 261 24.24 -5.88 -31.45
C ASP A 261 25.66 -6.43 -31.22
N GLY A 262 26.70 -5.71 -31.63
CA GLY A 262 28.10 -6.14 -31.51
C GLY A 262 28.72 -5.92 -30.13
N GLU A 263 29.94 -6.42 -29.96
CA GLU A 263 30.73 -6.31 -28.71
C GLU A 263 31.66 -5.08 -28.69
N THR A 264 31.77 -4.38 -29.81
CA THR A 264 32.68 -3.24 -29.99
C THR A 264 31.89 -1.97 -30.22
N PHE A 265 32.38 -0.86 -29.66
CA PHE A 265 31.84 0.47 -29.88
C PHE A 265 32.60 1.21 -30.98
N ASP A 266 31.85 1.79 -31.91
CA ASP A 266 32.32 2.74 -32.91
C ASP A 266 31.26 3.84 -33.06
N GLU A 267 31.69 5.09 -32.96
CA GLU A 267 30.83 6.28 -32.91
C GLU A 267 29.84 6.32 -34.09
N LYS A 268 30.34 6.02 -35.29
CA LYS A 268 29.57 6.14 -36.52
C LYS A 268 28.56 5.01 -36.71
N THR A 269 28.95 3.79 -36.38
CA THR A 269 28.13 2.60 -36.62
C THR A 269 27.17 2.30 -35.48
N CYS A 270 27.54 2.64 -34.24
CA CYS A 270 26.69 2.48 -33.06
C CYS A 270 25.79 3.71 -32.82
N GLY A 271 26.02 4.83 -33.49
CA GLY A 271 25.19 6.03 -33.35
C GLY A 271 23.71 5.75 -33.64
N ASP A 272 22.84 6.07 -32.68
CA ASP A 272 21.39 5.95 -32.82
C ASP A 272 20.72 7.32 -32.69
N SER A 273 19.56 7.39 -32.07
CA SER A 273 18.66 8.54 -32.15
C SER A 273 19.30 9.79 -31.53
N ILE A 274 19.27 10.89 -32.26
CA ILE A 274 19.62 12.23 -31.79
C ILE A 274 18.41 12.79 -31.03
N PHE A 275 18.66 13.44 -29.91
CA PHE A 275 17.62 14.06 -29.09
C PHE A 275 16.91 15.18 -29.84
N LYS A 276 15.59 15.27 -29.66
CA LYS A 276 14.79 16.39 -30.14
C LYS A 276 14.07 17.06 -28.97
N GLY A 277 14.36 18.33 -28.75
CA GLY A 277 13.88 19.11 -27.61
C GLY A 277 14.85 20.21 -27.25
N GLN A 278 14.67 20.78 -26.06
CA GLN A 278 15.61 21.76 -25.51
C GLN A 278 16.30 21.21 -24.26
N ILE A 279 17.57 21.56 -24.11
CA ILE A 279 18.38 21.28 -22.92
C ILE A 279 18.87 22.63 -22.40
N GLN A 280 18.54 22.98 -21.16
CA GLN A 280 18.96 24.22 -20.53
C GLN A 280 20.21 24.02 -19.67
N GLU A 281 20.21 23.01 -18.80
CA GLU A 281 21.30 22.80 -17.86
C GLU A 281 21.42 21.31 -17.49
N ILE A 282 22.66 20.86 -17.35
CA ILE A 282 22.99 19.52 -16.83
C ILE A 282 24.07 19.68 -15.76
N ARG A 283 23.75 19.35 -14.52
CA ARG A 283 24.67 19.42 -13.38
C ARG A 283 24.92 18.04 -12.80
N LEU A 284 26.19 17.68 -12.64
CA LEU A 284 26.61 16.38 -12.10
C LEU A 284 27.35 16.62 -10.80
N SER A 285 26.89 15.95 -9.75
CA SER A 285 27.53 16.01 -8.43
C SER A 285 27.89 14.61 -7.94
N SER A 286 29.06 14.48 -7.31
CA SER A 286 29.37 13.32 -6.48
C SER A 286 28.77 13.51 -5.09
N GLY A 287 28.11 12.46 -4.59
CA GLY A 287 27.28 12.50 -3.38
C GLY A 287 25.83 12.95 -3.64
N LEU A 288 25.05 12.99 -2.55
CA LEU A 288 23.63 13.32 -2.56
C LEU A 288 23.40 14.81 -2.27
N VAL A 289 22.85 15.54 -3.25
CA VAL A 289 22.43 16.94 -3.09
C VAL A 289 21.07 16.97 -2.39
N THR A 290 20.90 17.82 -1.39
CA THR A 290 19.62 18.01 -0.69
C THR A 290 18.65 18.83 -1.53
N SER A 291 17.35 18.64 -1.33
CA SER A 291 16.31 19.31 -2.14
C SER A 291 16.35 20.84 -2.07
N ASP A 292 16.85 21.41 -0.98
CA ASP A 292 17.06 22.86 -0.82
C ASP A 292 18.17 23.43 -1.73
N ASP A 293 19.08 22.57 -2.21
CA ASP A 293 20.24 22.95 -3.03
C ASP A 293 20.08 22.57 -4.52
N TYR A 294 18.90 22.08 -4.91
CA TYR A 294 18.58 21.78 -6.30
C TYR A 294 18.63 23.02 -7.20
N LEU A 295 18.88 22.81 -8.50
CA LEU A 295 18.84 23.87 -9.51
C LEU A 295 17.48 24.57 -9.57
N VAL A 296 16.41 23.82 -9.29
CA VAL A 296 15.04 24.30 -9.23
C VAL A 296 14.44 23.84 -7.91
N THR A 297 13.95 24.79 -7.11
CA THR A 297 13.33 24.53 -5.79
C THR A 297 11.84 24.88 -5.75
N GLU A 298 11.36 25.64 -6.75
CA GLU A 298 9.95 25.95 -6.95
C GLU A 298 9.47 25.33 -8.27
N TYR A 299 8.35 24.61 -8.22
CA TYR A 299 7.88 23.82 -9.35
C TYR A 299 6.48 24.23 -9.80
N ILE A 300 6.31 24.32 -11.11
CA ILE A 300 4.98 24.24 -11.72
C ILE A 300 4.75 22.76 -12.01
N VAL A 301 3.88 22.13 -11.24
CA VAL A 301 3.67 20.68 -11.34
C VAL A 301 3.00 20.31 -12.66
N ASP A 302 3.35 19.16 -13.22
CA ASP A 302 2.71 18.58 -14.40
C ASP A 302 1.22 18.28 -14.10
N ASP A 303 0.34 18.63 -15.04
CA ASP A 303 -1.09 18.42 -14.90
C ASP A 303 -1.44 16.92 -14.71
N ALA A 304 -0.58 16.01 -15.18
CA ALA A 304 -0.71 14.57 -14.95
C ALA A 304 -0.68 14.18 -13.46
N TYR A 305 -0.05 14.98 -12.59
CA TYR A 305 -0.02 14.76 -11.14
C TYR A 305 -1.15 15.47 -10.39
N ASN A 306 -2.04 16.19 -11.10
CA ASN A 306 -3.13 16.90 -10.46
C ASN A 306 -4.38 16.01 -10.36
N ILE A 307 -4.64 15.49 -9.15
CA ILE A 307 -5.81 14.65 -8.86
C ILE A 307 -6.88 15.44 -8.12
N ALA A 308 -8.13 15.36 -8.61
CA ALA A 308 -9.28 15.97 -7.95
C ALA A 308 -9.58 15.28 -6.61
N GLY A 309 -9.68 16.06 -5.54
CA GLY A 309 -9.90 15.55 -4.19
C GLY A 309 -9.57 16.56 -3.09
N ASN A 310 -9.60 16.11 -1.84
CA ASN A 310 -9.25 16.91 -0.66
C ASN A 310 -8.55 16.07 0.42
N ASN A 311 -8.04 16.76 1.45
CA ASN A 311 -7.45 16.18 2.67
C ASN A 311 -8.28 16.52 3.91
N ASP A 312 -9.60 16.65 3.73
CA ASP A 312 -10.53 16.84 4.84
C ASP A 312 -10.74 15.51 5.58
N GLU A 313 -11.13 15.58 6.85
CA GLU A 313 -11.44 14.40 7.65
C GLU A 313 -12.58 13.59 7.03
N THR A 314 -12.34 12.30 6.81
CA THR A 314 -13.30 11.39 6.19
C THR A 314 -14.11 10.70 7.28
N ASN A 315 -15.43 10.91 7.27
CA ASN A 315 -16.34 10.21 8.20
C ASN A 315 -16.93 9.00 7.49
N PHE A 316 -16.46 7.81 7.86
CA PHE A 316 -17.06 6.56 7.39
C PHE A 316 -18.28 6.20 8.24
N LEU A 317 -19.06 5.22 7.79
CA LEU A 317 -20.12 4.65 8.60
C LEU A 317 -19.53 3.87 9.78
N GLU A 318 -19.48 4.55 10.93
CA GLU A 318 -18.90 4.07 12.21
C GLU A 318 -19.92 3.42 13.15
N THR A 319 -21.20 3.38 12.76
CA THR A 319 -22.24 2.90 13.67
C THR A 319 -22.28 1.38 13.72
N ARG A 320 -22.50 0.80 14.90
CA ARG A 320 -22.71 -0.66 15.08
C ARG A 320 -23.92 -1.23 14.31
N LYS A 321 -24.72 -0.38 13.66
CA LYS A 321 -25.85 -0.75 12.80
C LYS A 321 -25.47 -0.83 11.32
N ASN A 322 -24.32 -0.28 10.95
CA ASN A 322 -23.76 -0.29 9.61
C ASN A 322 -22.56 -1.23 9.58
N TYR A 323 -22.19 -1.69 8.39
CA TYR A 323 -21.00 -2.52 8.18
C TYR A 323 -20.37 -2.18 6.85
N ASN A 324 -19.11 -2.56 6.69
CA ASN A 324 -18.31 -2.18 5.54
C ASN A 324 -17.63 -3.40 4.91
N PHE A 325 -17.46 -3.37 3.60
CA PHE A 325 -16.50 -4.20 2.89
C PHE A 325 -15.38 -3.31 2.34
N ALA A 326 -14.12 -3.72 2.53
CA ALA A 326 -12.97 -3.02 1.99
C ALA A 326 -12.48 -3.69 0.71
N ILE A 327 -12.07 -2.90 -0.28
CA ILE A 327 -11.49 -3.39 -1.53
C ILE A 327 -10.09 -2.81 -1.66
N ILE A 328 -9.12 -3.69 -1.88
CA ILE A 328 -7.74 -3.37 -2.25
C ILE A 328 -7.58 -3.58 -3.76
N PRO A 329 -7.33 -2.51 -4.52
CA PRO A 329 -7.20 -2.56 -5.98
C PRO A 329 -5.76 -2.77 -6.45
N ASP A 330 -5.61 -3.58 -7.50
CA ASP A 330 -4.43 -3.83 -8.34
C ASP A 330 -3.10 -3.22 -7.82
N PRO A 331 -2.50 -3.77 -6.75
CA PRO A 331 -1.39 -3.10 -6.08
C PRO A 331 -0.11 -3.05 -6.92
N GLN A 332 0.12 -3.99 -7.86
CA GLN A 332 1.11 -3.91 -8.95
C GLN A 332 2.38 -3.10 -8.66
N TYR A 333 2.46 -1.88 -9.20
CA TYR A 333 3.60 -0.97 -9.08
C TYR A 333 3.95 -0.65 -7.63
N THR A 334 2.97 -0.59 -6.73
CA THR A 334 3.23 -0.38 -5.30
C THR A 334 3.93 -1.59 -4.69
N THR A 335 3.49 -2.81 -4.99
CA THR A 335 4.19 -4.04 -4.57
C THR A 335 5.61 -4.08 -5.12
N GLN A 336 5.79 -3.67 -6.38
CA GLN A 336 7.10 -3.73 -7.03
C GLN A 336 8.07 -2.66 -6.52
N TYR A 337 7.62 -1.41 -6.41
CA TYR A 337 8.49 -0.26 -6.25
C TYR A 337 8.40 0.43 -4.88
N LYS A 338 7.21 0.45 -4.25
CA LYS A 338 6.99 1.10 -2.95
C LYS A 338 6.06 0.27 -2.05
N PRO A 339 6.53 -0.86 -1.49
CA PRO A 339 5.69 -1.79 -0.72
C PRO A 339 5.02 -1.15 0.51
N ALA A 340 5.63 -0.10 1.06
CA ALA A 340 5.09 0.66 2.19
C ALA A 340 3.69 1.25 1.92
N ILE A 341 3.29 1.42 0.65
CA ILE A 341 1.95 1.84 0.26
C ILE A 341 0.93 0.71 0.53
N LEU A 342 1.21 -0.52 0.09
CA LEU A 342 0.37 -1.68 0.36
C LEU A 342 0.31 -1.98 1.86
N ASP A 343 1.45 -1.82 2.57
CA ASP A 343 1.50 -1.92 4.02
C ASP A 343 0.55 -0.93 4.67
N ALA A 344 0.54 0.33 4.24
CA ALA A 344 -0.37 1.34 4.78
C ALA A 344 -1.85 1.00 4.57
N GLN A 345 -2.21 0.41 3.42
CA GLN A 345 -3.58 -0.07 3.17
C GLN A 345 -3.96 -1.18 4.14
N ASN A 346 -3.10 -2.19 4.27
CA ASN A 346 -3.36 -3.35 5.12
C ASN A 346 -3.36 -2.99 6.61
N GLU A 347 -2.41 -2.18 7.06
CA GLU A 347 -2.36 -1.65 8.43
C GLU A 347 -3.63 -0.87 8.76
N TRP A 348 -4.01 0.08 7.92
CA TRP A 348 -5.19 0.91 8.17
C TRP A 348 -6.47 0.07 8.24
N ILE A 349 -6.66 -0.86 7.32
CA ILE A 349 -7.82 -1.76 7.35
C ILE A 349 -7.82 -2.57 8.66
N ALA A 350 -6.68 -3.13 9.06
CA ALA A 350 -6.59 -3.96 10.25
C ALA A 350 -6.78 -3.16 11.56
N GLU A 351 -6.28 -1.94 11.61
CA GLU A 351 -6.41 -1.04 12.77
C GLU A 351 -7.83 -0.51 12.92
N ASN A 352 -8.52 -0.29 11.81
CA ASN A 352 -9.85 0.32 11.81
C ASN A 352 -11.00 -0.69 11.59
N ALA A 353 -10.71 -1.98 11.47
CA ALA A 353 -11.71 -3.00 11.18
C ALA A 353 -12.86 -3.04 12.19
N ASN A 354 -12.58 -2.81 13.48
CA ASN A 354 -13.60 -2.79 14.51
C ASN A 354 -14.41 -1.48 14.49
N ASP A 355 -13.72 -0.34 14.34
CA ASP A 355 -14.34 0.99 14.42
C ASP A 355 -15.28 1.25 13.23
N TYR A 356 -14.92 0.75 12.05
CA TYR A 356 -15.76 0.81 10.86
C TYR A 356 -16.46 -0.52 10.56
N ASN A 357 -16.48 -1.50 11.46
CA ASN A 357 -17.15 -2.79 11.26
C ASN A 357 -16.89 -3.40 9.86
N ILE A 358 -15.61 -3.52 9.50
CA ILE A 358 -15.16 -4.09 8.24
C ILE A 358 -15.33 -5.61 8.33
N ALA A 359 -16.43 -6.10 7.75
CA ALA A 359 -16.77 -7.52 7.81
C ALA A 359 -15.92 -8.39 6.87
N MET A 360 -15.42 -7.80 5.78
CA MET A 360 -14.64 -8.50 4.76
C MET A 360 -13.73 -7.54 3.97
N THR A 361 -12.51 -7.98 3.68
CA THR A 361 -11.56 -7.29 2.80
C THR A 361 -11.33 -8.10 1.51
N LEU A 362 -11.40 -7.45 0.36
CA LEU A 362 -11.39 -8.09 -0.96
C LEU A 362 -10.25 -7.52 -1.81
N GLY A 363 -9.42 -8.38 -2.38
CA GLY A 363 -8.39 -7.98 -3.36
C GLY A 363 -8.79 -8.42 -4.76
N VAL A 364 -8.77 -7.47 -5.70
CA VAL A 364 -9.26 -7.68 -7.08
C VAL A 364 -8.19 -8.19 -8.07
N GLY A 365 -7.05 -8.69 -7.58
CA GLY A 365 -6.01 -9.31 -8.42
C GLY A 365 -4.86 -8.36 -8.76
N ASP A 366 -3.97 -8.84 -9.63
CA ASP A 366 -2.70 -8.19 -9.97
C ASP A 366 -1.92 -7.76 -8.72
N ILE A 367 -1.66 -8.76 -7.87
CA ILE A 367 -0.93 -8.56 -6.62
C ILE A 367 0.51 -8.10 -6.90
N THR A 368 1.06 -8.51 -8.04
CA THR A 368 2.41 -8.23 -8.51
C THR A 368 2.38 -7.51 -9.87
N GLN A 369 3.47 -6.82 -10.24
CA GLN A 369 3.63 -6.21 -11.56
C GLN A 369 4.26 -7.20 -12.56
N ASP A 370 5.30 -7.94 -12.15
CA ASP A 370 6.04 -8.82 -13.07
C ASP A 370 5.95 -10.31 -12.69
N GLY A 371 5.10 -10.66 -11.72
CA GLY A 371 4.90 -12.05 -11.31
C GLY A 371 6.14 -12.68 -10.68
N THR A 372 7.08 -11.89 -10.17
CA THR A 372 8.34 -12.41 -9.61
C THR A 372 8.18 -12.90 -8.17
N GLU A 373 8.99 -13.88 -7.78
CA GLU A 373 9.04 -14.39 -6.41
C GLU A 373 9.31 -13.28 -5.36
N ALA A 374 10.12 -12.29 -5.71
CA ALA A 374 10.44 -11.17 -4.82
C ALA A 374 9.23 -10.27 -4.57
N GLU A 375 8.39 -10.03 -5.58
CA GLU A 375 7.13 -9.30 -5.44
C GLU A 375 6.12 -10.10 -4.62
N PHE A 376 5.94 -11.39 -4.90
CA PHE A 376 5.04 -12.25 -4.13
C PHE A 376 5.44 -12.32 -2.65
N LYS A 377 6.75 -12.39 -2.35
CA LYS A 377 7.24 -12.33 -0.97
C LYS A 377 6.89 -11.02 -0.29
N ARG A 378 7.10 -9.88 -0.96
CA ARG A 378 6.75 -8.54 -0.42
C ARG A 378 5.25 -8.41 -0.18
N ALA A 379 4.43 -8.79 -1.15
CA ALA A 379 2.98 -8.79 -0.99
C ALA A 379 2.54 -9.71 0.16
N SER A 380 3.10 -10.93 0.25
CA SER A 380 2.75 -11.88 1.32
C SER A 380 3.14 -11.37 2.71
N GLU A 381 4.26 -10.65 2.84
CA GLU A 381 4.65 -9.99 4.09
C GLU A 381 3.66 -8.89 4.45
N SER A 382 3.23 -8.07 3.50
CA SER A 382 2.21 -7.05 3.74
C SER A 382 0.87 -7.67 4.16
N TYR A 383 0.39 -8.68 3.45
CA TYR A 383 -0.86 -9.36 3.80
C TYR A 383 -0.75 -10.19 5.10
N SER A 384 0.43 -10.39 5.69
CA SER A 384 0.54 -11.08 7.00
C SER A 384 -0.08 -10.29 8.14
N ILE A 385 -0.21 -8.97 7.96
CA ILE A 385 -0.95 -8.09 8.87
C ILE A 385 -2.37 -8.62 9.11
N PHE A 386 -3.04 -9.12 8.07
CA PHE A 386 -4.41 -9.63 8.21
C PHE A 386 -4.50 -10.91 9.01
N ASP A 387 -3.57 -11.86 8.87
CA ASP A 387 -3.66 -13.08 9.70
C ASP A 387 -3.24 -12.82 11.14
N GLU A 388 -2.22 -11.99 11.35
CA GLU A 388 -1.80 -11.62 12.70
C GLU A 388 -2.93 -10.94 13.48
N LYS A 389 -3.80 -10.21 12.77
CA LYS A 389 -4.94 -9.48 13.33
C LYS A 389 -6.28 -10.20 13.15
N ASN A 390 -6.30 -11.40 12.54
CA ASN A 390 -7.50 -12.16 12.20
C ASN A 390 -8.55 -11.37 11.39
N ILE A 391 -8.09 -10.52 10.46
CA ILE A 391 -8.97 -9.78 9.55
C ILE A 391 -9.48 -10.72 8.45
N PRO A 392 -10.79 -10.84 8.24
CA PRO A 392 -11.33 -11.60 7.13
C PRO A 392 -10.93 -10.98 5.79
N TYR A 393 -10.22 -11.74 4.96
CA TYR A 393 -9.90 -11.30 3.61
C TYR A 393 -9.93 -12.42 2.56
N LEU A 394 -10.09 -12.03 1.28
CA LEU A 394 -10.01 -12.94 0.13
C LEU A 394 -9.43 -12.21 -1.08
N LEU A 395 -8.44 -12.83 -1.74
CA LEU A 395 -7.77 -12.27 -2.92
C LEU A 395 -8.00 -13.17 -4.15
N THR A 396 -8.23 -12.56 -5.31
CA THR A 396 -8.12 -13.23 -6.62
C THR A 396 -6.73 -13.04 -7.24
N ASP A 397 -6.37 -13.83 -8.25
CA ASP A 397 -5.21 -13.60 -9.13
C ASP A 397 -5.55 -12.62 -10.26
N GLY A 398 -4.52 -12.02 -10.86
CA GLY A 398 -4.65 -11.24 -12.09
C GLY A 398 -3.72 -11.68 -13.23
N ASN A 399 -3.66 -10.89 -14.30
CA ASN A 399 -2.86 -11.21 -15.49
C ASN A 399 -1.36 -10.98 -15.31
N HIS A 400 -0.97 -10.17 -14.33
CA HIS A 400 0.44 -9.95 -13.95
C HIS A 400 0.94 -11.01 -12.96
N ASP A 401 0.03 -11.76 -12.33
CA ASP A 401 0.37 -12.80 -11.37
C ASP A 401 0.76 -14.10 -12.07
N SER A 402 1.97 -14.58 -11.78
CA SER A 402 2.47 -15.85 -12.32
C SER A 402 1.94 -17.05 -11.54
N SER A 403 2.27 -18.27 -11.99
CA SER A 403 1.93 -19.51 -11.27
C SER A 403 2.53 -19.61 -9.86
N ILE A 404 3.47 -18.73 -9.50
CA ILE A 404 3.99 -18.57 -8.13
C ILE A 404 2.87 -18.14 -7.17
N TYR A 405 1.79 -17.52 -7.65
CA TYR A 405 0.64 -17.11 -6.85
C TYR A 405 0.19 -18.19 -5.85
N LEU A 406 0.01 -19.44 -6.28
CA LEU A 406 -0.49 -20.52 -5.41
C LEU A 406 0.45 -20.85 -4.25
N LYS A 407 1.75 -20.56 -4.37
CA LYS A 407 2.72 -20.75 -3.29
C LYS A 407 2.47 -19.79 -2.12
N TYR A 408 2.02 -18.57 -2.40
CA TYR A 408 1.84 -17.50 -1.41
C TYR A 408 0.38 -17.24 -1.06
N PHE A 409 -0.53 -17.37 -2.01
CA PHE A 409 -1.96 -17.02 -1.88
C PHE A 409 -2.89 -18.19 -2.24
N GLY A 410 -2.39 -19.43 -2.13
CA GLY A 410 -3.19 -20.65 -2.19
C GLY A 410 -3.97 -20.93 -0.89
N ALA A 411 -4.74 -22.02 -0.85
CA ALA A 411 -5.62 -22.37 0.28
C ALA A 411 -4.94 -22.36 1.66
N GLN A 412 -3.69 -22.84 1.74
CA GLN A 412 -2.93 -22.93 2.99
C GLN A 412 -2.80 -21.58 3.70
N ARG A 413 -2.71 -20.48 2.93
CA ARG A 413 -2.62 -19.11 3.45
C ARG A 413 -3.79 -18.75 4.36
N TYR A 414 -4.98 -19.27 4.03
CA TYR A 414 -6.26 -18.90 4.62
C TYR A 414 -6.74 -19.89 5.69
N GLU A 415 -5.96 -20.92 6.05
CA GLU A 415 -6.40 -21.97 7.00
C GLU A 415 -6.83 -21.42 8.36
N ASN A 416 -6.24 -20.30 8.80
CA ASN A 416 -6.58 -19.62 10.05
C ASN A 416 -7.49 -18.40 9.85
N ASN A 417 -7.85 -18.07 8.61
CA ASN A 417 -8.75 -16.96 8.33
C ASN A 417 -10.18 -17.34 8.78
N PRO A 418 -10.82 -16.54 9.65
CA PRO A 418 -12.08 -16.91 10.30
C PRO A 418 -13.26 -17.06 9.33
N ALA A 419 -13.21 -16.42 8.17
CA ALA A 419 -14.27 -16.48 7.17
C ALA A 419 -14.05 -17.57 6.12
N TYR A 420 -12.81 -18.06 5.95
CA TYR A 420 -12.45 -18.98 4.86
C TYR A 420 -13.16 -20.33 4.98
N GLN A 421 -13.72 -20.81 3.87
CA GLN A 421 -14.48 -22.07 3.83
C GLN A 421 -13.95 -23.10 2.82
N GLY A 422 -13.12 -22.69 1.86
CA GLY A 422 -12.45 -23.65 0.95
C GLY A 422 -11.99 -23.05 -0.38
N ALA A 423 -11.34 -23.91 -1.17
CA ALA A 423 -10.83 -23.60 -2.51
C ALA A 423 -11.30 -24.64 -3.54
N GLY A 424 -11.36 -24.21 -4.80
CA GLY A 424 -11.67 -25.07 -5.94
C GLY A 424 -10.52 -25.98 -6.35
N PRO A 425 -10.77 -26.95 -7.26
CA PRO A 425 -9.77 -27.89 -7.76
C PRO A 425 -8.47 -27.27 -8.27
N SER A 426 -8.52 -26.10 -8.90
CA SER A 426 -7.34 -25.39 -9.41
C SER A 426 -6.50 -24.75 -8.30
N GLY A 427 -7.09 -24.54 -7.12
CA GLY A 427 -6.52 -23.79 -5.99
C GLY A 427 -6.68 -22.26 -6.09
N TYR A 428 -7.11 -21.72 -7.23
CA TYR A 428 -7.26 -20.27 -7.42
C TYR A 428 -8.60 -19.74 -6.91
N SER A 429 -9.72 -20.36 -7.32
CA SER A 429 -11.04 -20.02 -6.79
C SER A 429 -11.10 -20.35 -5.31
N LYS A 430 -11.62 -19.42 -4.51
CA LYS A 430 -11.76 -19.55 -3.06
C LYS A 430 -13.09 -18.98 -2.65
N TYR A 431 -13.64 -19.46 -1.55
CA TYR A 431 -14.84 -18.87 -0.95
C TYR A 431 -14.72 -18.69 0.55
N ALA A 432 -15.42 -17.67 1.03
CA ALA A 432 -15.50 -17.32 2.43
C ALA A 432 -16.96 -16.98 2.79
N ILE A 433 -17.32 -17.20 4.04
CA ILE A 433 -18.61 -16.83 4.60
C ILE A 433 -18.38 -16.03 5.87
N THR A 434 -18.96 -14.83 5.94
CA THR A 434 -18.86 -13.96 7.12
C THR A 434 -20.14 -13.17 7.33
N LYS A 435 -20.37 -12.76 8.58
CA LYS A 435 -21.52 -11.95 8.98
C LYS A 435 -21.27 -10.49 8.62
N GLY A 436 -22.27 -9.85 8.01
CA GLY A 436 -22.37 -8.39 7.88
C GLY A 436 -23.78 -7.95 8.21
N GLY A 437 -23.96 -7.03 9.16
CA GLY A 437 -25.29 -6.59 9.58
C GLY A 437 -26.22 -7.75 9.94
N SER A 438 -27.35 -7.85 9.24
CA SER A 438 -28.39 -8.87 9.47
C SER A 438 -28.20 -10.18 8.69
N TYR A 439 -27.15 -10.31 7.88
CA TYR A 439 -26.99 -11.43 6.94
C TYR A 439 -25.61 -12.09 7.03
N ASN A 440 -25.54 -13.37 6.68
CA ASN A 440 -24.27 -14.03 6.35
C ASN A 440 -24.07 -13.93 4.84
N TYR A 441 -22.90 -13.45 4.42
CA TYR A 441 -22.56 -13.25 3.02
C TYR A 441 -21.65 -14.35 2.51
N LEU A 442 -21.90 -14.83 1.29
CA LEU A 442 -20.96 -15.65 0.54
C LEU A 442 -20.07 -14.74 -0.32
N PHE A 443 -18.76 -14.89 -0.17
CA PHE A 443 -17.76 -14.25 -1.04
C PHE A 443 -17.07 -15.33 -1.87
N LEU A 444 -16.98 -15.13 -3.18
CA LEU A 444 -16.41 -16.11 -4.10
C LEU A 444 -15.46 -15.43 -5.09
N THR A 445 -14.22 -15.90 -5.18
CA THR A 445 -13.28 -15.46 -6.23
C THR A 445 -13.41 -16.33 -7.48
N ILE A 446 -13.31 -15.68 -8.64
CA ILE A 446 -13.24 -16.33 -9.95
C ILE A 446 -11.89 -15.97 -10.58
N PRO A 447 -11.07 -16.96 -10.94
CA PRO A 447 -9.70 -16.73 -11.39
C PRO A 447 -9.63 -15.97 -12.70
N TYR A 448 -8.49 -15.32 -12.95
CA TYR A 448 -8.28 -14.61 -14.21
C TYR A 448 -8.23 -15.58 -15.40
N ASN A 449 -7.48 -16.68 -15.30
CA ASN A 449 -7.22 -17.54 -16.45
C ASN A 449 -8.36 -18.53 -16.77
N SER A 450 -8.76 -18.61 -18.05
CA SER A 450 -9.89 -19.43 -18.50
C SER A 450 -9.71 -20.93 -18.24
N GLU A 451 -8.47 -21.43 -18.24
CA GLU A 451 -8.18 -22.83 -17.91
C GLU A 451 -8.57 -23.15 -16.46
N GLN A 452 -8.20 -22.28 -15.51
CA GLN A 452 -8.54 -22.44 -14.10
C GLN A 452 -10.05 -22.26 -13.87
N ILE A 453 -10.70 -21.34 -14.57
CA ILE A 453 -12.17 -21.20 -14.53
C ILE A 453 -12.83 -22.51 -14.96
N GLU A 454 -12.37 -23.14 -16.04
CA GLU A 454 -12.95 -24.39 -16.52
C GLU A 454 -12.72 -25.55 -15.54
N GLN A 455 -11.53 -25.63 -14.94
CA GLN A 455 -11.23 -26.60 -13.88
C GLN A 455 -12.14 -26.42 -12.65
N ASP A 456 -12.48 -25.19 -12.31
CA ASP A 456 -13.29 -24.86 -11.13
C ASP A 456 -14.79 -24.76 -11.42
N ARG A 457 -15.23 -24.79 -12.68
CA ARG A 457 -16.61 -24.47 -13.09
C ARG A 457 -17.66 -25.30 -12.36
N GLU A 458 -17.50 -26.62 -12.32
CA GLU A 458 -18.44 -27.51 -11.62
C GLU A 458 -18.46 -27.20 -10.12
N TRP A 459 -17.29 -26.96 -9.53
CA TRP A 459 -17.14 -26.60 -8.13
C TRP A 459 -17.82 -25.24 -7.82
N ILE A 460 -17.59 -24.21 -8.64
CA ILE A 460 -18.24 -22.89 -8.53
C ILE A 460 -19.76 -23.05 -8.56
N ASN A 461 -20.30 -23.79 -9.54
CA ASN A 461 -21.73 -24.04 -9.65
C ASN A 461 -22.28 -24.75 -8.40
N ASN A 462 -21.55 -25.72 -7.86
CA ASN A 462 -21.94 -26.44 -6.65
C ASN A 462 -21.97 -25.51 -5.42
N ILE A 463 -20.98 -24.64 -5.25
CA ILE A 463 -20.96 -23.63 -4.18
C ILE A 463 -22.17 -22.69 -4.30
N LEU A 464 -22.39 -22.11 -5.48
CA LEU A 464 -23.51 -21.20 -5.73
C LEU A 464 -24.89 -21.88 -5.62
N THR A 465 -24.97 -23.20 -5.81
CA THR A 465 -26.22 -23.95 -5.59
C THR A 465 -26.40 -24.35 -4.14
N THR A 466 -25.32 -24.66 -3.42
CA THR A 466 -25.37 -25.12 -2.02
C THR A 466 -25.73 -23.98 -1.07
N TYR A 467 -25.22 -22.79 -1.35
CA TYR A 467 -25.43 -21.58 -0.53
C TYR A 467 -26.34 -20.58 -1.26
N ASP A 468 -27.40 -21.07 -1.91
CA ASP A 468 -28.38 -20.24 -2.64
C ASP A 468 -29.26 -19.38 -1.73
N ASN A 469 -29.19 -19.63 -0.42
CA ASN A 469 -29.81 -18.91 0.67
C ASN A 469 -28.99 -17.73 1.20
N LEU A 470 -27.74 -17.52 0.75
CA LEU A 470 -26.89 -16.42 1.24
C LEU A 470 -26.76 -15.31 0.20
N PRO A 471 -26.83 -14.01 0.55
CA PRO A 471 -26.43 -12.95 -0.35
C PRO A 471 -24.98 -13.14 -0.81
N THR A 472 -24.75 -13.14 -2.13
CA THR A 472 -23.44 -13.48 -2.70
C THR A 472 -22.77 -12.30 -3.39
N VAL A 473 -21.48 -12.15 -3.09
CA VAL A 473 -20.53 -11.24 -3.73
C VAL A 473 -19.54 -12.08 -4.54
N ILE A 474 -19.41 -11.78 -5.84
CA ILE A 474 -18.40 -12.40 -6.71
C ILE A 474 -17.27 -11.38 -6.97
N ILE A 475 -16.02 -11.83 -6.87
CA ILE A 475 -14.82 -11.01 -7.14
C ILE A 475 -13.99 -11.64 -8.26
N THR A 476 -13.52 -10.84 -9.21
CA THR A 476 -12.60 -11.28 -10.26
C THR A 476 -11.69 -10.14 -10.75
N HIS A 477 -10.66 -10.49 -11.52
CA HIS A 477 -9.73 -9.54 -12.13
C HIS A 477 -10.00 -9.34 -13.63
N PHE A 478 -11.24 -9.47 -14.10
CA PHE A 478 -11.52 -9.60 -15.53
C PHE A 478 -12.54 -8.57 -16.05
N ASP A 479 -12.47 -8.28 -17.35
CA ASP A 479 -13.52 -7.64 -18.16
C ASP A 479 -14.20 -8.71 -19.03
N ASP A 480 -15.48 -9.00 -18.78
CA ASP A 480 -16.28 -10.17 -19.23
C ASP A 480 -16.25 -10.55 -20.74
N ASN A 481 -15.60 -9.73 -21.57
CA ASN A 481 -15.34 -9.95 -22.99
C ASN A 481 -14.55 -11.26 -23.23
N ASN A 482 -15.27 -12.34 -23.55
CA ASN A 482 -14.82 -13.69 -23.96
C ASN A 482 -14.79 -14.80 -22.89
N LYS A 483 -14.97 -14.52 -21.59
CA LYS A 483 -15.03 -15.57 -20.53
C LYS A 483 -16.44 -15.81 -19.99
N ASN A 484 -17.39 -14.91 -20.26
CA ASN A 484 -18.82 -15.08 -19.98
C ASN A 484 -19.16 -15.28 -18.49
N ILE A 485 -18.31 -14.80 -17.57
CA ILE A 485 -18.50 -14.83 -16.12
C ILE A 485 -19.82 -14.16 -15.73
N THR A 486 -20.16 -13.02 -16.33
CA THR A 486 -21.40 -12.31 -15.99
C THR A 486 -22.61 -13.19 -16.26
N ASN A 487 -22.65 -13.88 -17.40
CA ASN A 487 -23.80 -14.72 -17.73
C ASN A 487 -23.74 -16.07 -17.00
N ASP A 488 -22.57 -16.68 -16.86
CA ASP A 488 -22.40 -18.03 -16.31
C ASP A 488 -22.56 -18.07 -14.78
N PHE A 489 -22.11 -17.02 -14.07
CA PHE A 489 -22.01 -17.03 -12.61
C PHE A 489 -22.71 -15.83 -11.94
N VAL A 490 -22.82 -14.68 -12.59
CA VAL A 490 -23.44 -13.50 -11.96
C VAL A 490 -24.96 -13.45 -12.19
N LYS A 491 -25.41 -13.51 -13.44
CA LYS A 491 -26.84 -13.37 -13.79
C LYS A 491 -27.65 -14.63 -13.54
N LYS A 492 -27.01 -15.80 -13.68
CA LYS A 492 -27.65 -17.12 -13.56
C LYS A 492 -28.15 -17.43 -12.14
N TYR A 493 -27.61 -16.76 -11.11
CA TYR A 493 -27.85 -17.09 -9.71
C TYR A 493 -28.56 -15.93 -8.99
N ASN A 494 -29.71 -16.23 -8.38
CA ASN A 494 -30.60 -15.21 -7.84
C ASN A 494 -29.99 -14.44 -6.65
N GLN A 495 -29.22 -15.13 -5.82
CA GLN A 495 -28.65 -14.60 -4.59
C GLN A 495 -27.42 -13.72 -4.83
N VAL A 496 -26.82 -13.78 -6.03
CA VAL A 496 -25.75 -12.87 -6.42
C VAL A 496 -26.33 -11.47 -6.57
N PHE A 497 -25.85 -10.55 -5.74
CA PHE A 497 -26.30 -9.15 -5.72
C PHE A 497 -25.15 -8.18 -5.96
N MET A 498 -23.91 -8.65 -5.98
CA MET A 498 -22.73 -7.82 -6.18
C MET A 498 -21.65 -8.56 -6.98
N PHE A 499 -21.03 -7.83 -7.90
CA PHE A 499 -19.92 -8.27 -8.73
C PHE A 499 -18.84 -7.20 -8.73
N ILE A 500 -17.60 -7.58 -8.38
CA ILE A 500 -16.47 -6.67 -8.19
C ILE A 500 -15.33 -7.09 -9.11
N GLU A 501 -14.80 -6.12 -9.86
CA GLU A 501 -13.83 -6.31 -10.94
C GLU A 501 -12.62 -5.36 -10.79
N GLY A 502 -11.45 -5.78 -11.31
CA GLY A 502 -10.22 -4.99 -11.42
C GLY A 502 -9.78 -4.80 -12.89
N HIS A 503 -8.47 -4.82 -13.17
CA HIS A 503 -7.83 -4.94 -14.51
C HIS A 503 -7.94 -3.74 -15.47
N VAL A 504 -9.13 -3.15 -15.63
CA VAL A 504 -9.37 -2.13 -16.66
C VAL A 504 -8.87 -0.74 -16.25
N THR A 505 -8.67 0.14 -17.23
CA THR A 505 -8.13 1.50 -17.04
C THR A 505 -9.13 2.52 -16.51
N TYR A 506 -10.40 2.16 -16.41
CA TYR A 506 -11.48 3.03 -15.94
C TYR A 506 -12.08 2.50 -14.64
N ARG A 507 -12.89 3.34 -14.00
CA ARG A 507 -13.66 2.99 -12.81
C ARG A 507 -15.14 3.08 -13.13
N ASP A 508 -15.93 2.22 -12.52
CA ASP A 508 -17.37 2.22 -12.73
C ASP A 508 -18.09 1.62 -11.53
N ALA A 509 -19.31 2.07 -11.30
CA ALA A 509 -20.23 1.48 -10.35
C ALA A 509 -21.64 1.64 -10.89
N LYS A 510 -22.31 0.53 -11.19
CA LYS A 510 -23.65 0.55 -11.82
C LYS A 510 -24.49 -0.64 -11.40
N ILE A 511 -25.79 -0.54 -11.62
CA ILE A 511 -26.72 -1.64 -11.42
C ILE A 511 -26.93 -2.36 -12.76
N ILE A 512 -26.70 -3.66 -12.78
CA ILE A 512 -27.14 -4.59 -13.82
C ILE A 512 -28.29 -5.46 -13.29
N THR A 513 -28.94 -6.21 -14.18
CA THR A 513 -30.07 -7.09 -13.82
C THR A 513 -29.67 -8.56 -14.03
N ASN A 514 -29.97 -9.41 -13.04
CA ASN A 514 -29.81 -10.86 -13.17
C ASN A 514 -31.00 -11.52 -13.89
N ASP A 515 -30.92 -12.82 -14.18
CA ASP A 515 -31.95 -13.54 -14.94
C ASP A 515 -33.28 -13.70 -14.17
N TYR A 516 -33.28 -13.38 -12.88
CA TYR A 516 -34.48 -13.34 -12.01
C TYR A 516 -35.13 -11.96 -11.97
N GLY A 517 -34.58 -10.96 -12.67
CA GLY A 517 -35.08 -9.59 -12.69
C GLY A 517 -34.66 -8.75 -11.48
N HIS A 518 -33.72 -9.23 -10.65
CA HIS A 518 -33.25 -8.53 -9.46
C HIS A 518 -31.97 -7.72 -9.75
N PRO A 519 -31.74 -6.61 -9.02
CA PRO A 519 -30.54 -5.80 -9.19
C PRO A 519 -29.29 -6.52 -8.69
N VAL A 520 -28.21 -6.34 -9.45
CA VAL A 520 -26.83 -6.70 -9.11
C VAL A 520 -25.99 -5.44 -9.24
N LEU A 521 -25.28 -5.08 -8.17
CA LEU A 521 -24.36 -3.97 -8.18
C LEU A 521 -23.03 -4.43 -8.78
N ASN A 522 -22.65 -3.88 -9.93
CA ASN A 522 -21.38 -4.13 -10.58
C ASN A 522 -20.41 -2.97 -10.31
N ALA A 523 -19.24 -3.26 -9.76
CA ALA A 523 -18.23 -2.27 -9.43
C ALA A 523 -16.87 -2.64 -10.01
N ILE A 524 -16.24 -1.69 -10.70
CA ILE A 524 -14.88 -1.79 -11.21
C ILE A 524 -14.01 -0.86 -10.38
N VAL A 525 -13.03 -1.43 -9.67
CA VAL A 525 -12.17 -0.69 -8.75
C VAL A 525 -10.72 -0.87 -9.16
N ASN A 526 -10.19 0.12 -9.89
CA ASN A 526 -8.79 0.14 -10.30
C ASN A 526 -8.20 1.56 -10.21
N TYR A 527 -7.07 1.70 -9.53
CA TYR A 527 -6.31 2.95 -9.42
C TYR A 527 -4.86 2.82 -9.89
N GLN A 528 -4.43 1.66 -10.42
CA GLN A 528 -3.02 1.42 -10.74
C GLN A 528 -2.41 2.45 -11.71
N PHE A 529 -3.26 3.10 -12.51
CA PHE A 529 -2.88 4.10 -13.51
C PHE A 529 -2.87 5.52 -12.97
N GLU A 530 -3.36 5.74 -11.74
CA GLU A 530 -3.23 7.03 -11.07
C GLU A 530 -1.78 7.20 -10.58
N PRO A 531 -1.33 8.45 -10.38
CA PRO A 531 0.01 8.75 -9.88
C PRO A 531 0.38 7.91 -8.66
N TYR A 532 1.64 7.49 -8.59
CA TYR A 532 2.11 6.65 -7.49
C TYR A 532 1.37 5.31 -7.37
N GLY A 533 0.96 4.72 -8.50
CA GLY A 533 0.37 3.39 -8.57
C GLY A 533 -0.96 3.31 -7.82
N GLY A 534 -1.76 4.36 -7.91
CA GLY A 534 -3.00 4.49 -7.13
C GLY A 534 -2.82 5.18 -5.80
N ASN A 535 -1.61 5.60 -5.43
CA ASN A 535 -1.29 6.33 -4.20
C ASN A 535 -1.92 5.71 -2.94
N GLY A 536 -2.00 4.38 -2.88
CA GLY A 536 -2.58 3.63 -1.76
C GLY A 536 -4.08 3.72 -1.60
N ILE A 537 -4.84 4.09 -2.64
CA ILE A 537 -6.29 4.23 -2.54
C ILE A 537 -6.96 2.86 -2.38
N ILE A 538 -7.81 2.73 -1.36
CA ILE A 538 -8.76 1.64 -1.16
C ILE A 538 -10.17 2.12 -1.49
N ARG A 539 -11.09 1.18 -1.62
CA ARG A 539 -12.52 1.47 -1.70
C ARG A 539 -13.28 0.84 -0.54
N LEU A 540 -14.01 1.65 0.22
CA LEU A 540 -14.98 1.16 1.19
C LEU A 540 -16.38 1.12 0.57
N MET A 541 -17.04 -0.02 0.72
CA MET A 541 -18.46 -0.23 0.45
C MET A 541 -19.21 -0.22 1.76
N GLN A 542 -20.01 0.81 1.98
CA GLN A 542 -20.65 1.12 3.25
C GLN A 542 -22.14 0.77 3.18
N PHE A 543 -22.58 -0.14 4.05
CA PHE A 543 -23.93 -0.69 4.05
C PHE A 543 -24.73 -0.09 5.20
N ASP A 544 -25.86 0.55 4.84
CA ASP A 544 -26.83 1.09 5.79
C ASP A 544 -28.21 0.45 5.53
N GLU A 545 -28.48 -0.63 6.26
CA GLU A 545 -29.74 -1.38 6.13
C GLU A 545 -30.97 -0.55 6.53
N LEU A 546 -30.80 0.39 7.46
CA LEU A 546 -31.90 1.23 7.97
C LEU A 546 -32.33 2.28 6.95
N ASN A 547 -31.35 2.95 6.34
CA ASN A 547 -31.60 3.97 5.31
C ASN A 547 -31.74 3.38 3.90
N LYS A 548 -31.54 2.06 3.75
CA LYS A 548 -31.64 1.33 2.48
C LYS A 548 -30.64 1.86 1.46
N GLU A 549 -29.39 1.95 1.88
CA GLU A 549 -28.30 2.54 1.09
C GLU A 549 -27.05 1.65 1.08
N ILE A 550 -26.38 1.63 -0.08
CA ILE A 550 -25.00 1.16 -0.22
C ILE A 550 -24.20 2.32 -0.80
N SER A 551 -23.16 2.76 -0.12
CA SER A 551 -22.30 3.87 -0.55
C SER A 551 -20.88 3.40 -0.82
N PHE A 552 -20.29 3.89 -1.90
CA PHE A 552 -18.88 3.72 -2.21
C PHE A 552 -18.12 4.97 -1.77
N GLN A 553 -16.98 4.79 -1.13
CA GLN A 553 -16.09 5.88 -0.71
C GLN A 553 -14.64 5.48 -0.97
N SER A 554 -13.94 6.27 -1.79
CA SER A 554 -12.51 6.11 -2.04
C SER A 554 -11.69 6.85 -0.99
N TYR A 555 -10.65 6.19 -0.49
CA TYR A 555 -9.79 6.76 0.55
C TYR A 555 -8.35 6.28 0.40
N SER A 556 -7.35 7.13 0.68
CA SER A 556 -5.93 6.74 0.69
C SER A 556 -5.36 6.62 2.12
N PRO A 557 -5.26 5.39 2.65
CA PRO A 557 -4.46 5.09 3.83
C PRO A 557 -2.99 5.53 3.75
N TRP A 558 -2.39 5.48 2.56
CA TRP A 558 -1.01 5.91 2.37
C TRP A 558 -0.85 7.42 2.59
N VAL A 559 -1.74 8.24 2.03
CA VAL A 559 -1.73 9.69 2.25
C VAL A 559 -1.95 10.01 3.72
N GLN A 560 -2.86 9.30 4.40
CA GLN A 560 -3.06 9.45 5.85
C GLN A 560 -1.78 9.15 6.63
N LYS A 561 -1.15 8.01 6.37
CA LYS A 561 0.11 7.62 7.02
C LYS A 561 1.21 8.64 6.76
N LYS A 562 1.30 9.14 5.53
CA LYS A 562 2.25 10.19 5.15
C LYS A 562 1.99 11.48 5.92
N MET A 563 0.75 11.94 6.01
CA MET A 563 0.37 13.11 6.83
C MET A 563 0.74 12.91 8.30
N ASP A 564 0.46 11.75 8.87
CA ASP A 564 0.76 11.45 10.28
C ASP A 564 2.27 11.38 10.55
N ILE A 565 3.08 10.98 9.58
CA ILE A 565 4.53 11.08 9.65
C ILE A 565 4.99 12.54 9.63
N LEU A 566 4.45 13.36 8.71
CA LEU A 566 4.80 14.78 8.59
C LEU A 566 4.38 15.59 9.84
N ASP A 567 3.27 15.21 10.46
CA ASP A 567 2.77 15.78 11.72
C ASP A 567 3.48 15.24 12.97
N ASN A 568 4.47 14.34 12.81
CA ASN A 568 5.18 13.66 13.90
C ASN A 568 4.28 12.83 14.85
N LYS A 569 3.11 12.37 14.37
CA LYS A 569 2.27 11.41 15.09
C LYS A 569 2.85 9.99 15.00
N ILE A 570 3.51 9.69 13.88
CA ILE A 570 4.21 8.42 13.61
C ILE A 570 5.67 8.73 13.29
N GLU A 571 6.60 7.93 13.81
CA GLU A 571 8.03 8.07 13.51
C GLU A 571 8.33 7.63 12.06
N ASN A 572 9.06 8.46 11.30
CA ASN A 572 9.56 8.11 9.97
C ASN A 572 10.72 7.10 10.06
N LYS A 573 10.42 5.81 10.22
CA LYS A 573 11.42 4.71 10.26
C LYS A 573 11.93 4.33 8.86
N GLY A 574 12.28 5.32 8.06
CA GLY A 574 12.72 5.13 6.66
C GLY A 574 11.58 4.85 5.67
N ILE A 575 10.32 5.15 6.04
CA ILE A 575 9.16 5.01 5.16
C ILE A 575 9.21 6.06 4.03
N LEU A 576 9.50 7.31 4.41
CA LEU A 576 9.71 8.43 3.49
C LEU A 576 11.19 8.77 3.44
N ASN A 577 11.76 8.83 2.24
CA ASN A 577 13.07 9.44 2.03
C ASN A 577 12.99 10.99 2.19
N ASP A 578 14.13 11.67 2.16
CA ASP A 578 14.16 13.12 2.38
C ASP A 578 13.38 13.92 1.32
N ASP A 579 13.32 13.43 0.08
CA ASP A 579 12.57 14.05 -1.02
C ASP A 579 11.04 13.78 -0.95
N GLU A 580 10.63 12.78 -0.17
CA GLU A 580 9.22 12.41 0.06
C GLU A 580 8.60 13.09 1.31
N LYS A 581 9.38 13.83 2.10
CA LYS A 581 8.92 14.50 3.34
C LYS A 581 8.06 15.75 3.09
N LYS A 582 7.07 15.64 2.22
CA LYS A 582 6.09 16.66 1.87
C LYS A 582 4.89 16.03 1.18
N LEU A 583 3.74 16.71 1.17
CA LEU A 583 2.62 16.29 0.34
C LEU A 583 2.83 16.77 -1.10
N PHE A 584 2.60 15.86 -2.05
CA PHE A 584 2.55 16.14 -3.48
C PHE A 584 1.12 16.51 -3.91
N PRO A 585 0.91 17.13 -5.09
CA PRO A 585 -0.44 17.53 -5.52
C PRO A 585 -1.46 16.38 -5.61
N PHE A 586 -1.00 15.17 -5.94
CA PHE A 586 -1.83 13.94 -5.98
C PHE A 586 -2.05 13.31 -4.60
N ASP A 587 -1.42 13.79 -3.53
CA ASP A 587 -1.65 13.30 -2.17
C ASP A 587 -2.99 13.81 -1.64
N LYS A 588 -4.06 13.08 -2.01
CA LYS A 588 -5.44 13.29 -1.59
C LYS A 588 -5.92 12.14 -0.71
N LEU A 589 -6.42 12.45 0.49
CA LEU A 589 -7.13 11.49 1.34
C LEU A 589 -8.39 10.99 0.63
N ASN A 590 -9.19 11.93 0.13
CA ASN A 590 -10.44 11.67 -0.57
C ASN A 590 -10.30 12.08 -2.03
N ILE A 591 -10.37 11.12 -2.95
CA ILE A 591 -10.39 11.42 -4.39
C ILE A 591 -11.83 11.55 -4.89
N THR A 592 -12.03 12.45 -5.85
CA THR A 592 -13.32 12.72 -6.50
C THR A 592 -13.14 12.83 -8.02
N GLN A 593 -12.15 12.12 -8.57
CA GLN A 593 -11.74 12.24 -9.96
C GLN A 593 -12.77 11.61 -10.90
N ASP A 594 -13.36 10.49 -10.48
CA ASP A 594 -14.45 9.82 -11.16
C ASP A 594 -15.72 9.82 -10.27
N PRO A 595 -16.94 10.00 -10.83
CA PRO A 595 -18.17 9.96 -10.04
C PRO A 595 -18.36 8.64 -9.28
N SER A 596 -17.85 7.53 -9.83
CA SER A 596 -17.91 6.25 -9.14
C SER A 596 -17.11 6.28 -7.86
N ASP A 597 -16.04 7.09 -7.71
CA ASP A 597 -15.19 7.23 -6.50
C ASP A 597 -16.01 7.44 -5.23
N ASN A 598 -17.11 8.20 -5.34
CA ASN A 598 -18.03 8.45 -4.24
C ASN A 598 -19.48 8.46 -4.75
N ILE A 599 -20.16 7.31 -4.65
CA ILE A 599 -21.53 7.14 -5.15
C ILE A 599 -22.39 6.35 -4.16
N THR A 600 -23.65 6.75 -4.01
CA THR A 600 -24.64 6.08 -3.16
C THR A 600 -25.77 5.50 -4.00
N PHE A 601 -26.08 4.22 -3.76
CA PHE A 601 -27.19 3.50 -4.36
C PHE A 601 -28.31 3.29 -3.34
N LYS A 602 -29.56 3.49 -3.76
CA LYS A 602 -30.71 3.01 -3.01
C LYS A 602 -30.84 1.50 -3.17
N PHE A 603 -30.91 0.78 -2.05
CA PHE A 603 -30.92 -0.66 -2.02
C PHE A 603 -31.79 -1.17 -0.85
N ASP A 604 -32.95 -1.72 -1.16
CA ASP A 604 -33.85 -2.30 -0.15
C ASP A 604 -33.44 -3.74 0.17
N PHE A 605 -32.62 -3.91 1.21
CA PHE A 605 -32.11 -5.20 1.67
C PHE A 605 -33.21 -6.20 2.00
N THR A 606 -34.28 -5.73 2.66
CA THR A 606 -35.37 -6.62 3.08
C THR A 606 -36.10 -7.18 1.87
N GLU A 607 -36.37 -6.34 0.86
CA GLU A 607 -37.00 -6.80 -0.38
C GLU A 607 -36.04 -7.66 -1.22
N ARG A 608 -34.80 -7.23 -1.39
CA ARG A 608 -33.81 -7.92 -2.22
C ARG A 608 -33.43 -9.29 -1.67
N PHE A 609 -33.42 -9.45 -0.35
CA PHE A 609 -33.01 -10.66 0.37
C PHE A 609 -34.19 -11.37 1.07
N LYS A 610 -35.44 -11.09 0.69
CA LYS A 610 -36.64 -11.64 1.35
C LYS A 610 -36.72 -13.18 1.42
N ASN A 611 -36.05 -13.88 0.50
CA ASN A 611 -36.01 -15.34 0.41
C ASN A 611 -34.64 -15.91 0.80
N LEU A 612 -33.76 -15.09 1.36
CA LEU A 612 -32.44 -15.47 1.82
C LEU A 612 -32.42 -15.52 3.34
N ASP A 613 -31.48 -16.28 3.90
CA ASP A 613 -31.38 -16.47 5.33
C ASP A 613 -30.97 -15.17 6.01
N LYS A 614 -31.88 -14.65 6.83
CA LYS A 614 -31.61 -13.56 7.75
C LYS A 614 -31.19 -14.15 9.09
N ILE A 615 -30.13 -13.61 9.68
CA ILE A 615 -29.68 -14.05 11.00
C ILE A 615 -30.80 -13.81 12.01
N GLU A 616 -31.15 -14.84 12.77
CA GLU A 616 -32.17 -14.70 13.82
C GLU A 616 -31.75 -13.61 14.82
N SER A 617 -32.72 -12.81 15.23
CA SER A 617 -32.49 -11.79 16.26
C SER A 617 -31.97 -12.45 17.53
N ILE A 618 -30.94 -11.86 18.14
CA ILE A 618 -30.36 -12.34 19.40
C ILE A 618 -31.46 -12.45 20.46
N ASN A 619 -31.64 -13.63 21.05
CA ASN A 619 -32.53 -13.85 22.17
C ASN A 619 -31.86 -13.33 23.44
N ARG A 620 -32.45 -12.27 24.00
CA ARG A 620 -31.96 -11.58 25.19
C ARG A 620 -32.82 -11.78 26.43
N GLU A 621 -33.92 -12.52 26.34
CA GLU A 621 -34.89 -12.67 27.43
C GLU A 621 -34.23 -13.16 28.72
N SER A 622 -33.40 -14.19 28.64
CA SER A 622 -32.70 -14.74 29.81
C SER A 622 -31.70 -13.77 30.43
N LEU A 623 -30.99 -12.98 29.61
CA LEU A 623 -30.07 -11.95 30.12
C LEU A 623 -30.83 -10.82 30.80
N ASP A 624 -31.91 -10.34 30.18
CA ASP A 624 -32.76 -9.27 30.71
C ASP A 624 -33.44 -9.67 32.03
N GLU A 625 -33.94 -10.92 32.11
CA GLU A 625 -34.46 -11.50 33.33
C GLU A 625 -33.38 -11.56 34.42
N GLU A 626 -32.21 -12.12 34.11
CA GLU A 626 -31.13 -12.29 35.09
C GLU A 626 -30.57 -10.94 35.59
N ILE A 627 -30.50 -9.92 34.73
CA ILE A 627 -30.18 -8.53 35.12
C ILE A 627 -31.26 -7.98 36.04
N SER A 628 -32.54 -8.18 35.70
CA SER A 628 -33.67 -7.71 36.52
C SER A 628 -33.68 -8.36 37.91
N LEU A 629 -33.47 -9.68 37.98
CA LEU A 629 -33.30 -10.41 39.23
C LEU A 629 -32.10 -9.88 40.02
N SER A 630 -30.94 -9.73 39.36
CA SER A 630 -29.71 -9.26 40.00
C SER A 630 -29.83 -7.84 40.56
N ASN A 631 -30.55 -6.94 39.88
CA ASN A 631 -30.82 -5.58 40.35
C ASN A 631 -31.71 -5.53 41.60
N SER A 632 -32.45 -6.60 41.91
CA SER A 632 -33.31 -6.66 43.11
C SER A 632 -32.54 -6.96 44.40
N TYR A 633 -31.27 -7.38 44.30
CA TYR A 633 -30.45 -7.75 45.47
C TYR A 633 -29.99 -6.51 46.24
N ASN A 634 -30.27 -6.47 47.54
CA ASN A 634 -29.69 -5.47 48.43
C ASN A 634 -28.28 -5.91 48.87
N LEU A 635 -27.26 -5.37 48.19
CA LEU A 635 -25.86 -5.73 48.43
C LEU A 635 -25.35 -5.47 49.85
N SER A 636 -26.03 -4.66 50.66
CA SER A 636 -25.69 -4.49 52.09
C SER A 636 -25.94 -5.73 52.95
N GLN A 637 -26.68 -6.72 52.45
CA GLN A 637 -26.97 -7.98 53.13
C GLN A 637 -25.94 -9.08 52.84
N TYR A 638 -24.90 -8.79 52.07
CA TYR A 638 -23.89 -9.74 51.62
C TYR A 638 -22.48 -9.29 52.02
N GLN A 639 -21.64 -10.27 52.39
CA GLN A 639 -20.28 -10.04 52.86
C GLN A 639 -19.43 -9.35 51.79
N ASP A 640 -18.58 -8.42 52.21
CA ASP A 640 -17.60 -7.79 51.33
C ASP A 640 -16.46 -8.78 51.00
N GLY A 641 -15.98 -8.77 49.75
CA GLY A 641 -14.96 -9.69 49.28
C GLY A 641 -15.11 -10.02 47.79
N ASN A 642 -14.27 -10.95 47.32
CA ASN A 642 -14.14 -11.29 45.90
C ASN A 642 -15.47 -11.72 45.27
N GLU A 643 -16.33 -12.45 45.97
CA GLU A 643 -17.60 -12.93 45.46
C GLU A 643 -18.56 -11.77 45.14
N LYS A 644 -18.58 -10.75 45.99
CA LYS A 644 -19.41 -9.54 45.81
C LYS A 644 -18.85 -8.65 44.69
N ASP A 645 -17.54 -8.50 44.62
CA ASP A 645 -16.88 -7.74 43.55
C ASP A 645 -17.09 -8.41 42.18
N ASN A 646 -16.97 -9.74 42.12
CA ASN A 646 -17.24 -10.52 40.91
C ASN A 646 -18.69 -10.36 40.45
N PHE A 647 -19.65 -10.35 41.36
CA PHE A 647 -21.05 -10.08 41.03
C PHE A 647 -21.26 -8.67 40.47
N ILE A 648 -20.68 -7.64 41.09
CA ILE A 648 -20.78 -6.26 40.61
C ILE A 648 -20.20 -6.13 39.19
N ASN A 649 -19.02 -6.71 38.95
CA ASN A 649 -18.38 -6.70 37.64
C ASN A 649 -19.20 -7.45 36.59
N ALA A 650 -19.70 -8.65 36.93
CA ALA A 650 -20.54 -9.43 36.03
C ALA A 650 -21.85 -8.70 35.68
N LEU A 651 -22.49 -8.05 36.66
CA LEU A 651 -23.70 -7.25 36.45
C LEU A 651 -23.43 -6.03 35.59
N SER A 652 -22.29 -5.35 35.79
CA SER A 652 -21.88 -4.24 34.94
C SER A 652 -21.65 -4.68 33.49
N ASN A 653 -20.95 -5.80 33.28
CA ASN A 653 -20.72 -6.36 31.95
C ASN A 653 -22.04 -6.75 31.27
N ALA A 654 -22.93 -7.43 31.98
CA ALA A 654 -24.25 -7.81 31.48
C ALA A 654 -25.10 -6.58 31.08
N LYS A 655 -25.07 -5.50 31.87
CA LYS A 655 -25.76 -4.24 31.53
C LYS A 655 -25.17 -3.54 30.31
N ASN A 656 -23.86 -3.59 30.12
CA ASN A 656 -23.23 -3.06 28.91
C ASN A 656 -23.70 -3.84 27.68
N ILE A 657 -23.68 -5.18 27.74
CA ILE A 657 -24.20 -6.03 26.66
C ILE A 657 -25.70 -5.78 26.41
N GLN A 658 -26.50 -5.59 27.46
CA GLN A 658 -27.92 -5.24 27.36
C GLN A 658 -28.14 -3.93 26.59
N LYS A 659 -27.34 -2.90 26.90
CA LYS A 659 -27.36 -1.61 26.21
C LYS A 659 -26.94 -1.77 24.75
N ASP A 660 -25.90 -2.53 24.49
CA ASP A 660 -25.38 -2.79 23.14
C ASP A 660 -26.42 -3.54 22.28
N LEU A 661 -27.21 -4.44 22.88
CA LEU A 661 -28.36 -5.08 22.24
C LEU A 661 -29.49 -4.08 21.92
N ASP A 662 -29.78 -3.13 22.80
CA ASP A 662 -30.76 -2.04 22.54
C ASP A 662 -30.31 -1.15 21.36
N GLU A 663 -29.00 -0.99 21.21
CA GLU A 663 -28.37 -0.22 20.13
C GLU A 663 -28.21 -1.03 18.82
N GLN A 664 -28.66 -2.29 18.79
CA GLN A 664 -28.57 -3.22 17.64
C GLN A 664 -27.13 -3.43 17.15
N ASP A 665 -26.21 -3.68 18.08
CA ASP A 665 -24.81 -3.91 17.74
C ASP A 665 -24.58 -5.17 16.89
N SER A 666 -24.08 -4.98 15.66
CA SER A 666 -23.76 -6.06 14.73
C SER A 666 -22.64 -7.00 15.21
N LEU A 667 -21.76 -6.56 16.11
CA LEU A 667 -20.67 -7.37 16.67
C LEU A 667 -21.14 -8.34 17.75
N LEU A 668 -22.34 -8.15 18.30
CA LEU A 668 -22.91 -9.07 19.28
C LEU A 668 -23.33 -10.39 18.62
N THR A 669 -23.12 -11.48 19.36
CA THR A 669 -23.56 -12.83 19.01
C THR A 669 -24.39 -13.42 20.15
N GLN A 670 -25.19 -14.43 19.84
CA GLN A 670 -25.95 -15.16 20.87
C GLN A 670 -25.02 -15.73 21.94
N GLU A 671 -23.84 -16.22 21.55
CA GLU A 671 -22.87 -16.78 22.49
C GLU A 671 -22.37 -15.74 23.51
N ILE A 672 -22.10 -14.50 23.09
CA ILE A 672 -21.69 -13.42 23.99
C ILE A 672 -22.78 -13.15 25.04
N VAL A 673 -24.05 -13.09 24.60
CA VAL A 673 -25.21 -12.88 25.48
C VAL A 673 -25.39 -14.04 26.46
N ASP A 674 -25.31 -15.27 25.97
CA ASP A 674 -25.46 -16.48 26.79
C ASP A 674 -24.33 -16.59 27.83
N GLN A 675 -23.09 -16.31 27.44
CA GLN A 675 -21.94 -16.31 28.34
C GLN A 675 -22.05 -15.22 29.41
N ALA A 676 -22.51 -14.03 29.05
CA ALA A 676 -22.73 -12.94 30.01
C ALA A 676 -23.83 -13.28 31.02
N CYS A 677 -24.95 -13.84 30.54
CA CYS A 677 -26.05 -14.31 31.37
C CYS A 677 -25.57 -15.41 32.33
N LYS A 678 -24.83 -16.39 31.83
CA LYS A 678 -24.25 -17.48 32.64
C LYS A 678 -23.32 -16.94 33.72
N LYS A 679 -22.36 -16.07 33.37
CA LYS A 679 -21.41 -15.47 34.32
C LYS A 679 -22.12 -14.67 35.41
N LEU A 680 -23.12 -13.87 35.04
CA LEU A 680 -23.92 -13.11 36.00
C LEU A 680 -24.66 -14.04 36.96
N LYS A 681 -25.31 -15.08 36.44
CA LYS A 681 -26.03 -16.07 37.23
C LYS A 681 -25.13 -16.81 38.21
N GLU A 682 -23.96 -17.25 37.77
CA GLU A 682 -22.96 -17.92 38.62
C GLU A 682 -22.44 -16.99 39.73
N ALA A 683 -22.13 -15.74 39.38
CA ALA A 683 -21.68 -14.75 40.36
C ALA A 683 -22.77 -14.41 41.39
N ARG A 684 -24.03 -14.29 40.95
CA ARG A 684 -25.17 -14.07 41.86
C ARG A 684 -25.37 -15.22 42.83
N LEU A 685 -25.27 -16.46 42.36
CA LEU A 685 -25.41 -17.65 43.20
C LEU A 685 -24.25 -17.83 44.20
N SER A 686 -23.12 -17.17 43.94
CA SER A 686 -21.92 -17.23 44.81
C SER A 686 -21.93 -16.19 45.92
N LEU A 687 -22.91 -15.28 45.97
CA LEU A 687 -23.01 -14.25 47.00
C LEU A 687 -23.21 -14.85 48.41
N ILE A 688 -22.38 -14.43 49.37
CA ILE A 688 -22.41 -14.94 50.76
C ILE A 688 -23.23 -13.99 51.64
N SER A 689 -24.40 -14.45 52.10
CA SER A 689 -25.27 -13.64 52.97
C SER A 689 -24.63 -13.38 54.34
N ILE A 690 -24.83 -12.18 54.88
CA ILE A 690 -24.48 -11.83 56.26
C ILE A 690 -25.54 -12.45 57.18
N THR A 691 -25.20 -13.55 57.84
CA THR A 691 -26.09 -14.14 58.86
C THR A 691 -26.09 -13.27 60.11
N ASN A 692 -27.22 -12.60 60.39
CA ASN A 692 -27.35 -11.74 61.55
C ASN A 692 -27.53 -12.56 62.84
N LYS A 693 -26.43 -12.86 63.53
CA LYS A 693 -26.44 -13.56 64.83
C LYS A 693 -26.92 -12.69 66.02
N ILE A 694 -27.28 -11.42 65.81
CA ILE A 694 -27.67 -10.52 66.90
C ILE A 694 -28.95 -11.00 67.60
N ALA A 695 -29.95 -11.46 66.84
CA ALA A 695 -31.19 -11.96 67.43
C ALA A 695 -30.95 -13.22 68.28
N LEU A 696 -30.07 -14.12 67.83
CA LEU A 696 -29.67 -15.31 68.58
C LEU A 696 -28.90 -14.92 69.84
N LYS A 697 -27.98 -13.95 69.73
CA LYS A 697 -27.22 -13.44 70.87
C LYS A 697 -28.09 -12.76 71.92
N ILE A 698 -29.08 -11.97 71.52
CA ILE A 698 -30.05 -11.37 72.45
C ILE A 698 -30.87 -12.45 73.17
N ALA A 699 -31.31 -13.48 72.46
CA ALA A 699 -32.07 -14.59 73.06
C ALA A 699 -31.21 -15.39 74.07
N VAL A 700 -29.94 -15.64 73.74
CA VAL A 700 -28.98 -16.28 74.65
C VAL A 700 -28.66 -15.39 75.84
N ASP A 701 -28.43 -14.08 75.65
CA ASP A 701 -28.17 -13.12 76.72
C ASP A 701 -29.38 -13.01 77.68
N LEU A 702 -30.61 -13.00 77.15
CA LEU A 702 -31.83 -13.02 77.95
C LEU A 702 -31.98 -14.34 78.73
N ALA A 703 -31.68 -15.47 78.10
CA ALA A 703 -31.72 -16.77 78.77
C ALA A 703 -30.63 -16.89 79.86
N ASN A 704 -29.47 -16.27 79.66
CA ASN A 704 -28.39 -16.18 80.65
C ASN A 704 -28.70 -15.23 81.82
N ALA A 705 -29.57 -14.24 81.61
CA ALA A 705 -30.00 -13.33 82.67
C ALA A 705 -31.01 -13.96 83.66
N ILE A 706 -31.61 -15.11 83.33
CA ILE A 706 -32.53 -15.84 84.20
C ILE A 706 -31.73 -16.56 85.30
N THR A 707 -31.97 -16.21 86.55
CA THR A 707 -31.27 -16.78 87.71
C THR A 707 -31.99 -18.00 88.28
N ASP A 708 -31.29 -18.82 89.07
CA ASP A 708 -31.90 -19.96 89.76
C ASP A 708 -33.09 -19.54 90.65
N LYS A 709 -33.04 -18.32 91.21
CA LYS A 709 -34.13 -17.74 92.00
C LYS A 709 -35.38 -17.46 91.17
N ASP A 710 -35.21 -17.05 89.91
CA ASP A 710 -36.33 -16.82 88.99
C ASP A 710 -37.02 -18.13 88.58
N LEU A 711 -36.30 -19.25 88.70
CA LEU A 711 -36.76 -20.59 88.35
C LEU A 711 -37.38 -21.36 89.54
N GLU A 712 -37.31 -20.85 90.78
CA GLU A 712 -37.81 -21.52 92.00
C GLU A 712 -39.31 -21.85 91.98
N LYS A 713 -40.11 -21.10 91.21
CA LYS A 713 -41.57 -21.29 91.08
C LYS A 713 -41.98 -22.09 89.84
N VAL A 714 -41.00 -22.55 89.06
CA VAL A 714 -41.21 -23.30 87.81
C VAL A 714 -41.11 -24.79 88.10
N ILE A 715 -41.89 -25.60 87.37
CA ILE A 715 -41.89 -27.07 87.54
C ILE A 715 -40.48 -27.62 87.24
N PRO A 716 -39.90 -28.49 88.10
CA PRO A 716 -38.49 -28.90 87.98
C PRO A 716 -38.09 -29.47 86.61
N ALA A 717 -38.96 -30.25 85.95
CA ALA A 717 -38.68 -30.80 84.63
C ALA A 717 -38.47 -29.72 83.55
N VAL A 718 -39.20 -28.60 83.63
CA VAL A 718 -39.06 -27.46 82.70
C VAL A 718 -37.78 -26.67 82.99
N VAL A 719 -37.38 -26.59 84.26
CA VAL A 719 -36.12 -25.94 84.66
C VAL A 719 -34.91 -26.69 84.11
N GLU A 720 -34.92 -28.02 84.19
CA GLU A 720 -33.85 -28.87 83.63
C GLU A 720 -33.75 -28.72 82.12
N GLU A 721 -34.89 -28.74 81.41
CA GLU A 721 -34.92 -28.58 79.95
C GLU A 721 -34.49 -27.16 79.51
N PHE A 722 -34.91 -26.12 80.23
CA PHE A 722 -34.47 -24.74 80.00
C PHE A 722 -32.95 -24.59 80.19
N LYS A 723 -32.38 -25.17 81.27
CA LYS A 723 -30.94 -25.13 81.53
C LYS A 723 -30.16 -25.87 80.45
N ALA A 724 -30.60 -27.07 80.07
CA ALA A 724 -29.98 -27.84 79.00
C ALA A 724 -29.98 -27.07 77.66
N ALA A 725 -31.13 -26.51 77.26
CA ALA A 725 -31.25 -25.74 76.03
C ALA A 725 -30.42 -24.44 76.04
N ARG A 726 -30.36 -23.73 77.18
CA ARG A 726 -29.52 -22.53 77.34
C ARG A 726 -28.03 -22.89 77.28
N ASP A 727 -27.62 -23.95 77.96
CA ASP A 727 -26.23 -24.36 78.02
C ASP A 727 -25.75 -24.87 76.64
N GLU A 728 -26.60 -25.58 75.89
CA GLU A 728 -26.34 -25.94 74.49
C GLU A 728 -26.26 -24.71 73.58
N ALA A 729 -27.16 -23.74 73.76
CA ALA A 729 -27.15 -22.49 73.00
C ALA A 729 -25.93 -21.60 73.30
N ASN A 730 -25.28 -21.74 74.47
CA ASN A 730 -24.03 -21.05 74.80
C ASN A 730 -22.79 -21.65 74.11
N VAL A 731 -22.90 -22.85 73.53
CA VAL A 731 -21.79 -23.55 72.85
C VAL A 731 -21.65 -23.15 71.36
N VAL A 732 -22.69 -22.56 70.76
CA VAL A 732 -22.82 -22.20 69.32
C VAL A 732 -22.69 -20.69 69.10
#